data_AF-A0A3D4ZT73-F1
#
_entry.id   AF-A0A3D4ZT73-F1
#
_cell.length_a   1.000
_cell.length_b   1.000
_cell.length_c   1.000
_cell.angle_alpha   90.00
_cell.angle_beta   90.00
_cell.angle_gamma   90.00
#
_symmetry.space_group_name_H-M   'P 1'
#
loop_
_entity.id
_entity.type
_entity.pdbx_description
1 polymer ?
#
loop_
_entity_poly.entity_id
_entity_poly.type
_entity_poly.pdbx_seq_one_letter_code
_entity_poly.pdbx_strand_id
1 'polypeptide(L)'
;MARRANRQPDGLRMGDPFLEHPGVLLRVEAVHVAAVEVGGGGADLFRLVERIHHARVRAHGELADPLHRALVGQVASGGVDDMLGLVVGDEGVDAGFPGAFPGLQDALGGIPGLHLHVALGVLVREAAERVGANEQTGKGEAAEVNGWQHRTSPSWNGTESGLNDNSRQWTACAFPAAPPNSCTRLTPRPDRDEDSRRQCPRCRSEQRHRRPQQTSGTSAVPGRKVTLVTIPRHWSVISALALVICLARGACALEAYGVSAVEKITRDQEPSEAWSPGRVDLECAGNEWEAFQLAIRSDAEEHVTISVGALSGPAGATIGSEEVRVYRVEWVDVNAPYEVDKPSENPDFQPDPLVPVLDPAEGFAVEPGQNTVLWLSVHVAEGTPAGEYAGTVTIQPAEGAPVELAVALRVRGFSLPRRPILQSMIGLATGSIYTAHGCKSPEQREQIIRLYLDEYIRARLSPFLYAPGTMAFSPIPDAQIKWRFVKHADGTPTGEVALDFEGFDREGERYLNERNAFSAFNFAPYLWIKQEREGKKQMVLRFTDAEGTVVLREDPPGTVNPAYDTLVVNVFRGIAAHLEQKGWLDRAIYYVTDEPSESDTPELKHICELVREADPRIRTSLTYDPANRPRLAELVDENGKSLISVWIPYCSQYRESVAAEQRAKGADYWLYDVKEHCLISDTGQENRAMFWEVWDRDAEGYLYYLSTWWGREATPWVRPNFLLPEFTYKYRHGDGYFFYPPTVEVAPGEAMPDRVVPTIRWELMREGAEDYDYLRMLEGLVEQAQARGVGPIDQGVAALGQAKAFAAQVASPANSYAIRDLQFELKEGWTAGLEEGWLHHQGGVASDLPIRIKTDLPDGPCQLVLSIYDDQEYRGRPYSRFRVNGELYSSPGSSAKGPVSVQAGTVQVKDGACEFMLSSVAEERGVIIYRVGLRRMAGGATEGLCATRSAVAEAIEALTAALGGN
;
A
#
# COMPACT_ATOMS: atom_id res chain seq x y z
N MET A 1 41.10 -14.76 -31.42
CA MET A 1 42.08 -14.19 -32.40
C MET A 1 41.31 -13.54 -33.55
N ALA A 2 41.88 -12.50 -34.19
CA ALA A 2 41.67 -11.95 -35.56
C ALA A 2 40.38 -12.29 -36.40
N ARG A 3 39.81 -11.39 -37.25
CA ARG A 3 40.08 -9.96 -37.58
C ARG A 3 38.94 -9.35 -38.46
N ARG A 4 38.60 -8.08 -38.22
CA ARG A 4 38.12 -6.99 -39.14
C ARG A 4 37.49 -7.30 -40.52
N ALA A 5 36.44 -6.54 -40.85
CA ALA A 5 36.33 -5.76 -42.09
C ALA A 5 35.44 -4.49 -41.93
N ASN A 6 35.80 -3.38 -42.58
CA ASN A 6 35.02 -2.11 -42.62
C ASN A 6 34.23 -1.97 -43.94
N ARG A 7 33.20 -1.12 -43.97
CA ARG A 7 32.97 -0.13 -45.06
C ARG A 7 31.89 0.93 -44.73
N GLN A 8 32.28 2.20 -44.72
CA GLN A 8 31.46 3.32 -45.22
C GLN A 8 31.76 3.54 -46.71
N PRO A 9 31.02 4.42 -47.41
CA PRO A 9 31.64 5.71 -47.75
C PRO A 9 30.69 6.93 -47.65
N ASP A 10 31.28 8.09 -47.93
CA ASP A 10 30.71 9.44 -48.07
C ASP A 10 29.60 9.53 -49.15
N GLY A 11 28.75 10.57 -49.24
CA GLY A 11 28.69 11.86 -48.53
C GLY A 11 28.71 13.05 -49.51
N LEU A 12 27.64 13.86 -49.56
CA LEU A 12 27.54 15.06 -50.43
C LEU A 12 26.44 16.05 -49.95
N ARG A 13 26.72 17.36 -50.03
CA ARG A 13 25.77 18.48 -49.79
C ARG A 13 26.05 19.61 -50.81
N MET A 14 25.02 20.20 -51.40
CA MET A 14 24.85 21.65 -51.68
C MET A 14 23.64 21.92 -52.61
N GLY A 15 22.98 23.08 -52.45
CA GLY A 15 22.22 23.74 -53.55
C GLY A 15 20.72 23.97 -53.35
N ASP A 16 20.35 25.05 -52.65
CA ASP A 16 19.14 25.88 -52.93
C ASP A 16 19.49 26.89 -54.08
N PRO A 17 18.59 27.70 -54.72
CA PRO A 17 17.32 28.25 -54.19
C PRO A 17 16.10 28.48 -55.16
N PHE A 18 14.99 28.96 -54.57
CA PHE A 18 13.96 29.91 -55.08
C PHE A 18 12.75 29.51 -55.97
N LEU A 19 11.55 29.83 -55.44
CA LEU A 19 10.31 30.41 -56.06
C LEU A 19 9.55 29.69 -57.21
N GLU A 20 8.27 29.35 -56.97
CA GLU A 20 7.10 30.21 -57.32
C GLU A 20 5.76 29.71 -56.71
N HIS A 21 4.76 30.59 -56.63
CA HIS A 21 3.36 30.36 -56.14
C HIS A 21 2.43 31.13 -57.11
N PRO A 22 1.17 30.73 -57.41
CA PRO A 22 0.06 30.49 -56.45
C PRO A 22 -0.80 29.23 -56.82
N GLY A 23 -1.95 28.88 -56.21
CA GLY A 23 -2.63 29.37 -55.00
C GLY A 23 -4.17 29.37 -55.16
N VAL A 24 -4.91 28.77 -54.21
CA VAL A 24 -6.38 28.81 -54.10
C VAL A 24 -6.76 28.93 -52.62
N LEU A 25 -7.72 29.79 -52.28
CA LEU A 25 -8.25 29.93 -50.92
C LEU A 25 -9.38 28.95 -50.64
N LEU A 26 -9.45 28.47 -49.39
CA LEU A 26 -10.71 28.26 -48.69
C LEU A 26 -10.55 28.70 -47.23
N ARG A 27 -11.49 29.53 -46.73
CA ARG A 27 -11.60 29.85 -45.30
C ARG A 27 -12.39 28.75 -44.61
N VAL A 28 -12.00 28.44 -43.37
CA VAL A 28 -12.92 27.93 -42.34
C VAL A 28 -12.77 28.86 -41.12
N GLU A 29 -13.89 29.20 -40.50
CA GLU A 29 -13.93 30.21 -39.44
C GLU A 29 -13.71 29.58 -38.07
N ALA A 30 -12.84 30.20 -37.26
CA ALA A 30 -12.61 29.77 -35.88
C ALA A 30 -13.77 30.23 -34.99
N VAL A 31 -14.69 29.32 -34.67
CA VAL A 31 -15.76 29.58 -33.69
C VAL A 31 -15.18 29.46 -32.28
N HIS A 32 -14.95 30.59 -31.63
CA HIS A 32 -14.80 30.62 -30.17
C HIS A 32 -16.14 30.25 -29.53
N VAL A 33 -16.23 29.08 -28.91
CA VAL A 33 -17.25 28.82 -27.88
C VAL A 33 -16.77 29.54 -26.62
N ALA A 34 -17.42 30.64 -26.26
CA ALA A 34 -17.09 31.40 -25.06
C ALA A 34 -17.38 30.55 -23.81
N ALA A 35 -16.55 30.71 -22.77
CA ALA A 35 -16.77 30.07 -21.49
C ALA A 35 -18.12 30.52 -20.88
N VAL A 36 -18.95 29.55 -20.50
CA VAL A 36 -20.14 29.78 -19.69
C VAL A 36 -19.81 29.37 -18.26
N GLU A 37 -19.58 30.35 -17.39
CA GLU A 37 -19.42 30.12 -15.95
C GLU A 37 -20.74 29.62 -15.34
N VAL A 38 -20.89 28.30 -15.18
CA VAL A 38 -21.99 27.72 -14.40
C VAL A 38 -21.53 27.64 -12.93
N GLY A 39 -21.65 28.77 -12.23
CA GLY A 39 -21.26 28.91 -10.83
C GLY A 39 -22.14 28.09 -9.88
N GLY A 40 -21.75 26.83 -9.62
CA GLY A 40 -22.34 25.94 -8.62
C GLY A 40 -23.54 25.12 -9.10
N GLY A 41 -23.52 23.80 -8.87
CA GLY A 41 -24.67 22.94 -9.24
C GLY A 41 -24.42 21.44 -9.44
N GLY A 42 -23.36 20.83 -8.87
CA GLY A 42 -23.01 19.42 -9.15
C GLY A 42 -24.14 18.40 -8.92
N ALA A 43 -25.08 18.69 -8.00
CA ALA A 43 -26.25 17.84 -7.74
C ALA A 43 -27.25 17.76 -8.92
N ASP A 44 -27.37 18.79 -9.75
CA ASP A 44 -28.35 18.81 -10.84
C ASP A 44 -27.81 18.16 -12.13
N LEU A 45 -26.49 18.06 -12.30
CA LEU A 45 -25.89 17.22 -13.34
C LEU A 45 -26.18 15.73 -13.09
N PHE A 46 -26.10 15.29 -11.82
CA PHE A 46 -26.46 13.91 -11.45
C PHE A 46 -27.94 13.62 -11.73
N ARG A 47 -28.85 14.55 -11.36
CA ARG A 47 -30.29 14.48 -11.66
C ARG A 47 -30.63 14.62 -13.16
N LEU A 48 -29.69 15.08 -13.99
CA LEU A 48 -29.83 15.08 -15.45
C LEU A 48 -29.48 13.71 -16.01
N VAL A 49 -28.37 13.11 -15.57
CA VAL A 49 -27.97 11.73 -15.94
C VAL A 49 -29.03 10.71 -15.50
N GLU A 50 -29.53 10.83 -14.26
CA GLU A 50 -30.59 9.99 -13.71
C GLU A 50 -31.91 10.09 -14.51
N ARG A 51 -32.27 11.31 -14.98
CA ARG A 51 -33.43 11.51 -15.86
C ARG A 51 -33.20 11.00 -17.29
N ILE A 52 -31.98 11.07 -17.82
CA ILE A 52 -31.62 10.45 -19.11
C ILE A 52 -31.71 8.90 -19.00
N HIS A 53 -31.30 8.34 -17.86
CA HIS A 53 -31.42 6.91 -17.58
C HIS A 53 -32.89 6.47 -17.50
N HIS A 54 -33.73 7.17 -16.72
CA HIS A 54 -35.17 6.90 -16.66
C HIS A 54 -35.92 7.15 -17.98
N ALA A 55 -35.46 8.10 -18.81
CA ALA A 55 -36.04 8.30 -20.15
C ALA A 55 -35.79 7.10 -21.09
N ARG A 56 -34.59 6.50 -21.03
CA ARG A 56 -34.25 5.30 -21.83
C ARG A 56 -35.17 4.11 -21.53
N VAL A 57 -35.56 3.91 -20.26
CA VAL A 57 -36.45 2.78 -19.88
C VAL A 57 -37.80 2.80 -20.60
N ARG A 58 -38.32 3.97 -21.00
CA ARG A 58 -39.58 4.07 -21.77
C ARG A 58 -39.41 3.82 -23.28
N ALA A 59 -38.19 3.85 -23.82
CA ALA A 59 -37.94 3.66 -25.26
C ALA A 59 -38.01 2.19 -25.72
N HIS A 60 -38.06 1.22 -24.81
CA HIS A 60 -38.15 -0.21 -25.13
C HIS A 60 -39.41 -0.62 -25.92
N GLY A 61 -40.46 0.22 -25.95
CA GLY A 61 -41.74 -0.09 -26.58
C GLY A 61 -41.84 0.14 -28.10
N GLU A 62 -41.01 0.99 -28.69
CA GLU A 62 -41.24 1.52 -30.05
C GLU A 62 -40.12 1.22 -31.07
N LEU A 63 -39.12 0.42 -30.71
CA LEU A 63 -38.06 -0.01 -31.63
C LEU A 63 -38.56 -1.09 -32.59
N ALA A 64 -38.95 -0.69 -33.80
CA ALA A 64 -39.48 -1.59 -34.83
C ALA A 64 -38.50 -2.71 -35.26
N ASP A 65 -37.19 -2.43 -35.26
CA ASP A 65 -36.14 -3.34 -35.75
C ASP A 65 -35.65 -4.32 -34.65
N PRO A 66 -35.65 -5.65 -34.89
CA PRO A 66 -35.10 -6.64 -33.96
C PRO A 66 -33.59 -6.49 -33.69
N LEU A 67 -32.80 -6.07 -34.67
CA LEU A 67 -31.35 -5.92 -34.57
C LEU A 67 -30.98 -4.79 -33.60
N HIS A 68 -31.70 -3.67 -33.66
CA HIS A 68 -31.54 -2.57 -32.71
C HIS A 68 -31.98 -2.98 -31.28
N ARG A 69 -33.01 -3.82 -31.14
CA ARG A 69 -33.38 -4.37 -29.82
C ARG A 69 -32.33 -5.32 -29.26
N ALA A 70 -31.68 -6.15 -30.08
CA ALA A 70 -30.57 -7.00 -29.66
C ALA A 70 -29.36 -6.16 -29.21
N LEU A 71 -28.96 -5.17 -30.03
CA LEU A 71 -27.79 -4.32 -29.76
C LEU A 71 -27.96 -3.51 -28.46
N VAL A 72 -29.13 -2.89 -28.25
CA VAL A 72 -29.43 -2.15 -27.00
C VAL A 72 -29.57 -3.10 -25.80
N GLY A 73 -30.11 -4.31 -25.99
CA GLY A 73 -30.19 -5.32 -24.94
C GLY A 73 -28.82 -5.77 -24.42
N GLN A 74 -27.86 -5.99 -25.33
CA GLN A 74 -26.48 -6.37 -24.98
C GLN A 74 -25.74 -5.24 -24.24
N VAL A 75 -25.85 -4.00 -24.72
CA VAL A 75 -25.25 -2.81 -24.07
C VAL A 75 -25.85 -2.52 -22.69
N ALA A 76 -27.09 -2.95 -22.42
CA ALA A 76 -27.73 -2.80 -21.11
C ALA A 76 -27.37 -3.91 -20.10
N SER A 77 -26.74 -5.01 -20.53
CA SER A 77 -26.41 -6.15 -19.66
C SER A 77 -24.98 -6.18 -19.11
N GLY A 78 -24.07 -5.39 -19.69
CA GLY A 78 -22.69 -5.25 -19.20
C GLY A 78 -22.57 -4.21 -18.08
N GLY A 79 -21.67 -4.44 -17.14
CA GLY A 79 -21.23 -3.42 -16.19
C GLY A 79 -20.39 -2.34 -16.87
N VAL A 80 -20.06 -1.26 -16.15
CA VAL A 80 -19.12 -0.24 -16.66
C VAL A 80 -17.74 -0.87 -16.92
N ASP A 81 -17.40 -1.91 -16.15
CA ASP A 81 -16.16 -2.69 -16.27
C ASP A 81 -16.00 -3.39 -17.63
N ASP A 82 -17.10 -3.89 -18.21
CA ASP A 82 -17.09 -4.60 -19.51
C ASP A 82 -16.75 -3.69 -20.71
N MET A 83 -16.77 -2.36 -20.54
CA MET A 83 -16.37 -1.41 -21.59
C MET A 83 -14.89 -1.02 -21.56
N LEU A 84 -14.11 -1.43 -20.54
CA LEU A 84 -12.71 -0.99 -20.37
C LEU A 84 -11.69 -1.65 -21.34
N GLY A 85 -12.17 -2.25 -22.44
CA GLY A 85 -11.36 -2.87 -23.50
C GLY A 85 -11.31 -2.12 -24.84
N LEU A 86 -12.03 -1.01 -25.00
CA LEU A 86 -12.09 -0.24 -26.26
C LEU A 86 -11.95 1.27 -26.06
N VAL A 87 -11.40 1.93 -27.09
CA VAL A 87 -11.16 3.39 -27.21
C VAL A 87 -10.03 3.94 -26.31
N VAL A 88 -8.80 3.93 -26.83
CA VAL A 88 -8.12 5.15 -27.35
C VAL A 88 -7.23 4.74 -28.53
N GLY A 89 -7.27 5.49 -29.63
CA GLY A 89 -6.42 5.30 -30.81
C GLY A 89 -7.01 6.02 -32.02
N ASP A 90 -6.33 7.05 -32.51
CA ASP A 90 -6.85 7.96 -33.57
C ASP A 90 -6.43 7.54 -34.99
N GLU A 91 -5.78 6.38 -35.13
CA GLU A 91 -5.51 5.70 -36.39
C GLU A 91 -6.13 4.28 -36.39
N GLY A 92 -6.23 3.68 -37.58
CA GLY A 92 -7.15 2.57 -37.86
C GLY A 92 -6.98 1.31 -37.01
N VAL A 93 -8.10 0.58 -36.81
CA VAL A 93 -8.17 -0.70 -36.09
C VAL A 93 -7.26 -1.74 -36.76
N ASP A 94 -6.12 -2.04 -36.14
CA ASP A 94 -5.29 -3.17 -36.54
C ASP A 94 -5.84 -4.48 -35.95
N ALA A 95 -5.88 -5.52 -36.77
CA ALA A 95 -6.67 -6.73 -36.53
C ALA A 95 -5.93 -7.80 -35.70
N GLY A 96 -5.28 -7.37 -34.61
CA GLY A 96 -4.46 -8.23 -33.73
C GLY A 96 -5.13 -8.70 -32.43
N PHE A 97 -6.42 -8.40 -32.19
CA PHE A 97 -7.08 -8.64 -30.92
C PHE A 97 -7.74 -10.04 -30.83
N PRO A 98 -7.34 -10.93 -29.89
CA PRO A 98 -8.04 -12.19 -29.64
C PRO A 98 -9.37 -11.91 -28.92
N GLY A 99 -10.43 -11.70 -29.70
CA GLY A 99 -11.76 -11.33 -29.21
C GLY A 99 -12.73 -10.82 -30.28
N ALA A 100 -12.28 -10.58 -31.51
CA ALA A 100 -13.16 -10.24 -32.63
C ALA A 100 -14.04 -11.43 -33.04
N PHE A 101 -15.34 -11.36 -32.73
CA PHE A 101 -16.32 -12.40 -33.10
C PHE A 101 -16.40 -12.60 -34.63
N PRO A 102 -16.42 -13.85 -35.13
CA PRO A 102 -16.59 -14.13 -36.55
C PRO A 102 -17.89 -13.54 -37.13
N GLY A 103 -17.79 -12.85 -38.27
CA GLY A 103 -18.92 -12.24 -38.98
C GLY A 103 -18.90 -10.71 -39.06
N LEU A 104 -18.11 -10.01 -38.21
CA LEU A 104 -18.03 -8.54 -38.27
C LEU A 104 -17.32 -8.05 -39.56
N GLN A 105 -16.38 -8.83 -40.10
CA GLN A 105 -15.62 -8.49 -41.31
C GLN A 105 -16.52 -8.40 -42.56
N ASP A 106 -17.45 -9.33 -42.76
CA ASP A 106 -18.35 -9.34 -43.92
C ASP A 106 -19.32 -8.14 -43.92
N ALA A 107 -19.72 -7.67 -42.74
CA ALA A 107 -20.58 -6.50 -42.59
C ALA A 107 -19.85 -5.17 -42.86
N LEU A 108 -18.57 -5.08 -42.48
CA LEU A 108 -17.78 -3.85 -42.63
C LEU A 108 -17.06 -3.74 -43.98
N GLY A 109 -16.72 -4.86 -44.63
CA GLY A 109 -16.04 -4.89 -45.94
C GLY A 109 -16.86 -4.33 -47.12
N GLY A 110 -18.16 -4.04 -46.92
CA GLY A 110 -19.07 -3.60 -47.98
C GLY A 110 -19.31 -2.08 -48.12
N ILE A 111 -18.85 -1.24 -47.18
CA ILE A 111 -19.27 0.18 -47.11
C ILE A 111 -18.06 1.13 -47.13
N PRO A 112 -17.71 1.73 -48.29
CA PRO A 112 -16.61 2.67 -48.39
C PRO A 112 -17.00 4.07 -47.87
N GLY A 113 -16.45 4.45 -46.71
CA GLY A 113 -16.35 5.85 -46.27
C GLY A 113 -17.55 6.41 -45.50
N LEU A 114 -17.58 6.20 -44.18
CA LEU A 114 -18.37 7.02 -43.27
C LEU A 114 -17.64 7.18 -41.92
N HIS A 115 -17.20 8.41 -41.60
CA HIS A 115 -16.51 8.69 -40.32
C HIS A 115 -17.51 8.82 -39.16
N LEU A 116 -17.14 8.29 -37.99
CA LEU A 116 -18.00 8.21 -36.81
C LEU A 116 -18.09 9.54 -36.02
N HIS A 117 -18.44 10.63 -36.70
CA HIS A 117 -18.60 11.97 -36.09
C HIS A 117 -20.04 12.52 -36.15
N VAL A 118 -20.95 11.89 -36.90
CA VAL A 118 -22.31 12.42 -37.08
C VAL A 118 -23.27 12.05 -35.94
N ALA A 119 -23.07 10.90 -35.29
CA ALA A 119 -24.02 10.35 -34.31
C ALA A 119 -24.19 11.23 -33.04
N LEU A 120 -23.08 11.76 -32.49
CA LEU A 120 -23.12 12.56 -31.26
C LEU A 120 -23.78 13.93 -31.49
N GLY A 121 -23.47 14.57 -32.63
CA GLY A 121 -23.99 15.91 -32.96
C GLY A 121 -25.51 15.95 -33.18
N VAL A 122 -26.11 14.87 -33.70
CA VAL A 122 -27.57 14.78 -33.87
C VAL A 122 -28.27 14.60 -32.51
N LEU A 123 -27.76 13.72 -31.65
CA LEU A 123 -28.37 13.42 -30.34
C LEU A 123 -28.33 14.62 -29.39
N VAL A 124 -27.22 15.36 -29.33
CA VAL A 124 -27.13 16.60 -28.51
C VAL A 124 -28.10 17.66 -29.02
N ARG A 125 -28.30 17.76 -30.34
CA ARG A 125 -29.20 18.74 -30.95
C ARG A 125 -30.67 18.41 -30.72
N GLU A 126 -31.09 17.15 -30.89
CA GLU A 126 -32.46 16.73 -30.54
C GLU A 126 -32.75 16.92 -29.05
N ALA A 127 -31.78 16.69 -28.16
CA ALA A 127 -31.95 16.93 -26.73
C ALA A 127 -32.18 18.42 -26.44
N ALA A 128 -31.36 19.31 -27.02
CA ALA A 128 -31.52 20.76 -26.86
C ALA A 128 -32.85 21.29 -27.43
N GLU A 129 -33.23 20.86 -28.63
CA GLU A 129 -34.47 21.29 -29.29
C GLU A 129 -35.72 20.78 -28.56
N ARG A 130 -35.67 19.61 -27.90
CA ARG A 130 -36.77 19.09 -27.06
C ARG A 130 -36.86 19.76 -25.67
N VAL A 131 -35.75 20.26 -25.11
CA VAL A 131 -35.77 21.04 -23.85
C VAL A 131 -36.32 22.45 -24.10
N GLY A 132 -35.87 23.13 -25.16
CA GLY A 132 -36.31 24.48 -25.50
C GLY A 132 -37.80 24.62 -25.87
N ALA A 133 -38.49 23.50 -26.12
CA ALA A 133 -39.91 23.49 -26.49
C ALA A 133 -40.89 23.66 -25.31
N ASN A 134 -40.44 23.56 -24.06
CA ASN A 134 -41.33 23.46 -22.89
C ASN A 134 -41.47 24.74 -22.03
N GLU A 135 -40.78 25.84 -22.39
CA GLU A 135 -40.83 27.12 -21.66
C GLU A 135 -41.57 28.25 -22.42
N GLN A 136 -42.63 27.94 -23.16
CA GLN A 136 -43.46 28.94 -23.86
C GLN A 136 -44.95 28.93 -23.47
N THR A 137 -45.26 28.98 -22.16
CA THR A 137 -46.59 29.42 -21.67
C THR A 137 -46.49 30.27 -20.39
N GLY A 138 -46.38 31.60 -20.52
CA GLY A 138 -46.51 32.50 -19.36
C GLY A 138 -45.87 33.88 -19.51
N LYS A 139 -46.68 34.90 -19.84
CA LYS A 139 -46.32 36.33 -19.80
C LYS A 139 -46.04 36.78 -18.35
N GLY A 140 -45.22 37.79 -18.05
CA GLY A 140 -44.44 38.71 -18.90
C GLY A 140 -44.09 40.00 -18.11
N GLU A 141 -43.41 40.96 -18.76
CA GLU A 141 -43.15 42.36 -18.32
C GLU A 141 -42.32 42.52 -17.00
N ALA A 142 -41.04 42.93 -16.97
CA ALA A 142 -40.31 44.09 -17.51
C ALA A 142 -40.17 45.29 -16.54
N ALA A 143 -38.96 45.54 -16.00
CA ALA A 143 -38.43 46.89 -15.70
C ALA A 143 -36.95 46.90 -15.23
N GLU A 144 -36.26 47.92 -15.71
CA GLU A 144 -34.87 48.41 -15.58
C GLU A 144 -34.13 48.44 -14.21
N VAL A 145 -32.83 48.08 -14.26
CA VAL A 145 -31.63 48.89 -13.88
C VAL A 145 -31.56 49.59 -12.49
N ASN A 146 -30.71 49.10 -11.57
CA ASN A 146 -29.52 49.82 -11.03
C ASN A 146 -28.79 49.12 -9.84
N GLY A 147 -27.44 49.13 -9.87
CA GLY A 147 -26.63 49.84 -8.86
C GLY A 147 -26.17 49.20 -7.52
N TRP A 148 -24.84 49.18 -7.34
CA TRP A 148 -24.06 49.49 -6.11
C TRP A 148 -23.96 48.53 -4.89
N GLN A 149 -22.75 47.99 -4.74
CA GLN A 149 -21.85 47.98 -3.56
C GLN A 149 -22.36 47.73 -2.10
N HIS A 150 -21.69 46.73 -1.49
CA HIS A 150 -21.12 46.70 -0.13
C HIS A 150 -21.98 46.56 1.16
N ARG A 151 -21.53 45.56 1.94
CA ARG A 151 -21.38 45.48 3.41
C ARG A 151 -22.55 44.99 4.30
N THR A 152 -22.11 44.19 5.29
CA THR A 152 -22.66 43.94 6.64
C THR A 152 -23.98 43.17 6.79
N SER A 153 -23.82 41.98 7.39
CA SER A 153 -24.74 41.26 8.30
C SER A 153 -25.47 42.17 9.32
N PRO A 154 -26.59 41.74 9.97
CA PRO A 154 -26.87 40.34 10.35
C PRO A 154 -28.34 39.83 10.31
N SER A 155 -28.49 38.53 10.61
CA SER A 155 -29.61 37.85 11.31
C SER A 155 -31.06 38.39 11.26
N TRP A 156 -32.04 37.51 11.04
CA TRP A 156 -33.15 37.30 11.99
C TRP A 156 -33.87 35.95 11.80
N ASN A 157 -34.71 35.57 12.77
CA ASN A 157 -35.40 34.27 12.83
C ASN A 157 -36.67 34.20 11.95
N GLY A 158 -37.09 32.97 11.61
CA GLY A 158 -38.35 32.68 10.91
C GLY A 158 -38.90 31.29 11.21
N THR A 159 -39.56 31.11 12.36
CA THR A 159 -40.59 30.07 12.58
C THR A 159 -41.84 30.40 11.73
N GLU A 160 -42.83 29.54 11.48
CA GLU A 160 -43.46 28.52 12.36
C GLU A 160 -44.44 27.59 11.59
N SER A 161 -45.00 26.58 12.28
CA SER A 161 -46.20 25.77 11.97
C SER A 161 -46.05 24.63 10.93
N GLY A 162 -46.74 23.48 11.04
CA GLY A 162 -47.66 22.89 12.06
C GLY A 162 -48.03 21.45 11.61
N LEU A 163 -48.52 20.48 12.41
CA LEU A 163 -49.59 20.49 13.43
C LEU A 163 -49.69 19.13 14.19
N ASN A 164 -50.54 19.08 15.22
CA ASN A 164 -51.19 17.88 15.83
C ASN A 164 -50.41 16.93 16.76
N ASP A 165 -49.98 17.49 17.90
CA ASP A 165 -50.55 17.21 19.25
C ASP A 165 -51.25 15.85 19.53
N ASN A 166 -50.80 15.16 20.57
CA ASN A 166 -51.66 14.89 21.73
C ASN A 166 -50.85 14.58 23.02
N SER A 167 -50.85 15.53 23.96
CA SER A 167 -51.14 15.36 25.42
C SER A 167 -50.46 14.23 26.25
N ARG A 168 -50.09 14.33 27.54
CA ARG A 168 -50.16 15.32 28.66
C ARG A 168 -49.50 14.63 29.91
N GLN A 169 -49.21 15.21 31.10
CA GLN A 169 -49.42 16.52 31.74
C GLN A 169 -48.32 16.72 32.85
N TRP A 170 -47.77 17.95 33.00
CA TRP A 170 -47.52 18.68 34.27
C TRP A 170 -46.36 18.26 35.24
N THR A 171 -45.25 19.01 35.33
CA THR A 171 -44.92 20.19 36.22
C THR A 171 -44.34 19.85 37.60
N ALA A 172 -43.42 20.60 38.23
CA ALA A 172 -42.67 21.81 37.84
C ALA A 172 -41.36 21.98 38.68
N CYS A 173 -40.50 22.92 38.29
CA CYS A 173 -39.18 23.18 38.88
C CYS A 173 -39.17 23.95 40.21
N ALA A 174 -38.15 23.73 41.06
CA ALA A 174 -37.69 24.71 42.06
C ALA A 174 -36.22 24.49 42.49
N PHE A 175 -35.31 25.35 42.03
CA PHE A 175 -34.09 25.78 42.75
C PHE A 175 -34.48 26.98 43.67
N PRO A 176 -33.68 27.48 44.65
CA PRO A 176 -32.21 27.50 44.66
C PRO A 176 -31.50 27.35 46.05
N ALA A 177 -30.20 27.71 46.04
CA ALA A 177 -29.37 28.20 47.15
C ALA A 177 -28.49 27.22 47.95
N ALA A 178 -27.33 27.76 48.36
CA ALA A 178 -26.26 27.18 49.18
C ALA A 178 -25.62 28.34 49.98
N PRO A 179 -24.44 28.18 50.64
CA PRO A 179 -24.02 27.21 51.66
C PRO A 179 -23.99 27.92 53.07
N PRO A 180 -23.36 27.38 54.15
CA PRO A 180 -21.91 27.63 54.37
C PRO A 180 -21.12 26.59 55.23
N ASN A 181 -19.78 26.67 55.16
CA ASN A 181 -18.72 26.47 56.17
C ASN A 181 -19.06 25.68 57.48
N SER A 182 -18.21 24.76 57.99
CA SER A 182 -16.86 25.11 58.48
C SER A 182 -16.02 23.96 59.07
N CYS A 183 -14.70 24.17 59.02
CA CYS A 183 -13.54 23.59 59.73
C CYS A 183 -13.73 22.81 61.06
N THR A 184 -13.00 21.69 61.25
CA THR A 184 -11.95 21.54 62.31
C THR A 184 -11.10 20.25 62.15
N ARG A 185 -10.04 20.10 62.95
CA ARG A 185 -9.02 19.03 62.91
C ARG A 185 -9.23 17.99 64.03
N LEU A 186 -8.68 16.78 63.88
CA LEU A 186 -7.61 16.24 64.76
C LEU A 186 -7.12 14.84 64.33
N THR A 187 -5.88 14.52 64.67
CA THR A 187 -5.28 13.15 64.57
C THR A 187 -5.20 12.52 65.97
N PRO A 188 -4.92 11.20 66.08
CA PRO A 188 -3.54 10.80 66.38
C PRO A 188 -3.05 9.49 65.74
N ARG A 189 -1.72 9.32 65.71
CA ARG A 189 -0.96 8.05 65.62
C ARG A 189 -0.56 7.62 67.05
N PRO A 190 -0.30 6.32 67.33
CA PRO A 190 1.06 5.73 67.19
C PRO A 190 1.00 4.19 66.88
N ASP A 191 2.04 3.34 66.74
CA ASP A 191 3.50 3.45 66.51
C ASP A 191 4.10 2.03 66.20
N ARG A 192 5.33 1.97 65.62
CA ARG A 192 6.45 0.99 65.91
C ARG A 192 6.35 -0.50 65.52
N ASP A 193 7.45 -1.26 65.32
CA ASP A 193 8.91 -0.96 65.28
C ASP A 193 9.71 -2.00 64.42
N GLU A 194 10.89 -1.58 63.90
CA GLU A 194 12.19 -2.30 63.64
C GLU A 194 12.28 -3.70 62.94
N ASP A 195 13.36 -4.18 62.28
CA ASP A 195 14.60 -3.73 61.57
C ASP A 195 15.13 -5.04 60.82
N SER A 196 16.25 -5.26 60.10
CA SER A 196 17.51 -4.53 59.80
C SER A 196 18.17 -5.03 58.47
N ARG A 197 18.55 -4.12 57.56
CA ARG A 197 19.93 -3.65 57.20
C ARG A 197 20.85 -4.53 56.32
N ARG A 198 21.30 -3.95 55.18
CA ARG A 198 22.70 -3.64 54.76
C ARG A 198 22.79 -3.48 53.21
N GLN A 199 23.79 -2.80 52.62
CA GLN A 199 24.32 -1.45 52.84
C GLN A 199 25.22 -1.05 51.64
N CYS A 200 25.26 0.22 51.23
CA CYS A 200 26.13 0.70 50.15
C CYS A 200 26.81 2.06 50.49
N PRO A 201 28.13 2.23 50.27
CA PRO A 201 28.84 3.52 50.32
C PRO A 201 28.96 4.18 48.92
N ARG A 202 29.16 5.50 48.73
CA ARG A 202 29.72 6.51 49.65
C ARG A 202 29.28 7.96 49.27
N CYS A 203 29.37 8.85 50.26
CA CYS A 203 29.36 10.33 50.27
C CYS A 203 30.08 11.04 49.08
N ARG A 204 29.91 12.34 48.74
CA ARG A 204 29.14 13.55 49.21
C ARG A 204 29.29 14.66 48.11
N SER A 205 28.75 15.88 48.10
CA SER A 205 27.85 16.73 48.93
C SER A 205 27.30 17.88 48.02
N GLU A 206 26.08 18.42 48.16
CA GLU A 206 25.65 19.48 49.10
C GLU A 206 26.48 20.80 48.96
N GLN A 207 25.94 22.00 48.66
CA GLN A 207 24.68 22.64 49.14
C GLN A 207 24.07 23.76 48.25
N ARG A 208 22.73 23.94 48.42
CA ARG A 208 21.91 25.19 48.43
C ARG A 208 21.51 25.95 47.14
N HIS A 209 20.24 25.73 46.78
CA HIS A 209 19.30 26.60 46.06
C HIS A 209 19.25 28.09 46.47
N ARG A 210 18.76 28.97 45.57
CA ARG A 210 17.36 29.48 45.58
C ARG A 210 17.01 30.41 44.38
N ARG A 211 15.80 30.25 43.81
CA ARG A 211 15.02 31.29 43.06
C ARG A 211 14.19 32.12 44.09
N PRO A 212 13.78 33.38 43.82
CA PRO A 212 12.65 33.77 42.92
C PRO A 212 13.09 34.80 41.84
N GLN A 213 12.44 35.05 40.69
CA GLN A 213 11.02 35.14 40.26
C GLN A 213 10.44 36.58 40.29
N GLN A 214 10.21 37.13 39.09
CA GLN A 214 9.31 38.24 38.67
C GLN A 214 9.37 39.63 39.35
N THR A 215 9.51 40.68 38.52
CA THR A 215 8.49 41.74 38.33
C THR A 215 8.66 42.41 36.97
N SER A 216 7.60 43.05 36.47
CA SER A 216 7.57 43.85 35.24
C SER A 216 7.78 45.35 35.54
N GLY A 217 8.28 46.11 34.55
CA GLY A 217 8.43 47.57 34.64
C GLY A 217 8.76 48.20 33.29
N THR A 218 8.08 49.29 32.94
CA THR A 218 8.16 49.94 31.62
C THR A 218 9.00 51.23 31.63
N SER A 219 9.57 51.56 30.46
CA SER A 219 9.93 52.91 30.00
C SER A 219 10.83 53.80 30.88
N ALA A 220 12.07 54.04 30.42
CA ALA A 220 12.53 55.40 30.04
C ALA A 220 13.92 55.39 29.38
N VAL A 221 14.18 56.32 28.45
CA VAL A 221 15.51 56.67 27.93
C VAL A 221 15.78 58.13 28.26
N PRO A 222 16.93 58.45 28.87
CA PRO A 222 17.73 59.56 28.32
C PRO A 222 19.26 59.41 28.49
N GLY A 223 20.01 60.07 27.58
CA GLY A 223 21.31 60.67 27.93
C GLY A 223 22.58 59.92 27.53
N ARG A 224 22.99 60.02 26.26
CA ARG A 224 24.41 59.82 25.89
C ARG A 224 25.29 60.88 26.56
N LYS A 225 26.36 60.45 27.24
CA LYS A 225 27.62 61.23 27.34
C LYS A 225 28.74 60.40 26.74
N VAL A 226 29.44 60.95 25.76
CA VAL A 226 30.60 60.33 25.13
C VAL A 226 31.86 60.85 25.84
N THR A 227 32.70 59.92 26.29
CA THR A 227 34.06 60.21 26.77
C THR A 227 35.03 59.49 25.86
N LEU A 228 35.92 60.20 25.18
CA LEU A 228 37.01 59.57 24.44
C LEU A 228 37.98 58.90 25.42
N VAL A 229 38.31 57.63 25.15
CA VAL A 229 39.43 56.93 25.78
C VAL A 229 40.30 56.34 24.68
N THR A 230 41.61 56.60 24.73
CA THR A 230 42.58 56.16 23.74
C THR A 230 42.89 54.66 23.86
N ILE A 231 42.91 53.96 22.73
CA ILE A 231 43.14 52.51 22.66
C ILE A 231 44.65 52.22 22.45
N PRO A 232 45.28 51.35 23.25
CA PRO A 232 46.67 50.91 23.04
C PRO A 232 46.87 49.97 21.84
N ARG A 233 48.08 49.98 21.26
CA ARG A 233 48.48 49.21 20.06
C ARG A 233 48.74 47.72 20.33
N HIS A 234 47.70 46.95 20.70
CA HIS A 234 47.83 45.49 20.86
C HIS A 234 46.79 44.63 20.12
N TRP A 235 45.75 45.23 19.53
CA TRP A 235 44.68 44.45 18.87
C TRP A 235 45.09 43.77 17.56
N SER A 236 46.10 44.27 16.86
CA SER A 236 46.44 43.85 15.49
C SER A 236 46.73 42.34 15.31
N VAL A 237 47.24 41.66 16.35
CA VAL A 237 47.52 40.21 16.29
C VAL A 237 46.24 39.39 16.55
N ILE A 238 45.40 39.82 17.50
CA ILE A 238 44.14 39.13 17.82
C ILE A 238 43.14 39.32 16.67
N SER A 239 43.07 40.51 16.06
CA SER A 239 42.25 40.73 14.87
C SER A 239 42.72 39.93 13.66
N ALA A 240 44.04 39.74 13.48
CA ALA A 240 44.55 38.88 12.42
C ALA A 240 44.22 37.40 12.65
N LEU A 241 44.38 36.90 13.89
CA LEU A 241 44.04 35.52 14.22
C LEU A 241 42.53 35.27 14.16
N ALA A 242 41.71 36.21 14.60
CA ALA A 242 40.25 36.15 14.45
C ALA A 242 39.83 36.21 12.98
N LEU A 243 40.48 37.02 12.13
CA LEU A 243 40.20 37.04 10.70
C LEU A 243 40.60 35.72 10.04
N VAL A 244 41.74 35.12 10.42
CA VAL A 244 42.13 33.78 9.93
C VAL A 244 41.18 32.68 10.41
N ILE A 245 40.67 32.74 11.65
CA ILE A 245 39.69 31.78 12.17
C ILE A 245 38.30 31.97 11.51
N CYS A 246 37.91 33.20 11.19
CA CYS A 246 36.67 33.48 10.42
C CYS A 246 36.81 33.10 8.94
N LEU A 247 37.99 33.28 8.33
CA LEU A 247 38.26 32.83 6.96
C LEU A 247 38.41 31.30 6.87
N ALA A 248 38.94 30.64 7.90
CA ALA A 248 38.96 29.18 8.03
C ALA A 248 37.58 28.58 8.38
N ARG A 249 36.61 29.42 8.76
CA ARG A 249 35.16 29.12 8.82
C ARG A 249 34.41 29.65 7.58
N GLY A 250 35.13 30.01 6.53
CA GLY A 250 34.62 30.52 5.26
C GLY A 250 34.83 29.56 4.09
N ALA A 251 35.08 28.28 4.35
CA ALA A 251 34.90 27.22 3.37
C ALA A 251 33.51 26.61 3.60
N CYS A 252 32.70 26.45 2.56
CA CYS A 252 31.52 25.60 2.66
C CYS A 252 32.00 24.15 2.83
N ALA A 253 31.57 23.52 3.91
CA ALA A 253 31.84 22.13 4.15
C ALA A 253 30.72 21.33 3.49
N LEU A 254 31.05 20.62 2.40
CA LEU A 254 30.22 19.54 1.92
C LEU A 254 30.30 18.40 2.95
N GLU A 255 29.19 18.06 3.58
CA GLU A 255 29.12 17.01 4.61
C GLU A 255 28.43 15.77 4.04
N ALA A 256 28.93 14.58 4.42
CA ALA A 256 28.45 13.30 3.94
C ALA A 256 28.27 12.31 5.10
N TYR A 257 27.08 11.72 5.19
CA TYR A 257 26.68 10.83 6.27
C TYR A 257 26.18 9.48 5.73
N GLY A 258 26.62 8.40 6.37
CA GLY A 258 26.02 7.07 6.22
C GLY A 258 24.85 6.92 7.18
N VAL A 259 23.69 6.53 6.66
CA VAL A 259 22.44 6.41 7.41
C VAL A 259 21.77 5.08 7.08
N SER A 260 21.09 4.46 8.05
CA SER A 260 20.41 3.18 7.86
C SER A 260 19.24 3.27 6.86
N ALA A 261 18.94 2.16 6.19
CA ALA A 261 17.76 2.03 5.31
C ALA A 261 16.42 2.31 6.01
N VAL A 262 16.31 2.09 7.32
CA VAL A 262 15.04 2.29 8.07
C VAL A 262 14.73 3.75 8.44
N GLU A 263 15.68 4.67 8.24
CA GLU A 263 15.48 6.11 8.48
C GLU A 263 14.81 6.77 7.28
N LYS A 264 13.66 7.43 7.47
CA LYS A 264 13.02 8.22 6.40
C LYS A 264 13.49 9.67 6.46
N ILE A 265 14.58 9.99 5.75
CA ILE A 265 15.20 11.32 5.75
C ILE A 265 14.33 12.32 5.01
N THR A 266 13.85 13.37 5.69
CA THR A 266 13.14 14.48 5.00
C THR A 266 14.13 15.50 4.42
N ARG A 267 13.69 16.25 3.41
CA ARG A 267 14.49 17.23 2.65
C ARG A 267 15.20 18.26 3.54
N ASP A 268 14.55 18.69 4.63
CA ASP A 268 14.99 19.75 5.54
C ASP A 268 15.41 19.22 6.93
N GLN A 269 15.57 17.90 7.08
CA GLN A 269 16.00 17.28 8.34
C GLN A 269 17.47 17.60 8.65
N GLU A 270 17.74 18.20 9.81
CA GLU A 270 19.13 18.34 10.28
C GLU A 270 19.73 16.98 10.70
N PRO A 271 21.06 16.77 10.52
CA PRO A 271 21.74 15.54 10.93
C PRO A 271 21.50 15.15 12.39
N SER A 272 21.23 13.87 12.64
CA SER A 272 20.92 13.33 13.97
C SER A 272 22.04 12.45 14.52
N GLU A 273 21.95 12.05 15.79
CA GLU A 273 22.90 11.09 16.41
C GLU A 273 22.86 9.69 15.76
N ALA A 274 21.87 9.39 14.91
CA ALA A 274 21.79 8.15 14.13
C ALA A 274 22.55 8.22 12.79
N TRP A 275 23.04 9.40 12.38
CA TRP A 275 23.75 9.62 11.12
C TRP A 275 25.26 9.50 11.35
N SER A 276 25.91 8.56 10.67
CA SER A 276 27.34 8.26 10.85
C SER A 276 28.21 9.12 9.92
N PRO A 277 29.02 10.08 10.43
CA PRO A 277 29.81 10.95 9.56
C PRO A 277 30.95 10.18 8.87
N GLY A 278 30.99 10.20 7.53
CA GLY A 278 32.08 9.58 6.76
C GLY A 278 32.19 8.04 6.82
N ARG A 279 31.21 7.33 7.41
CA ARG A 279 31.19 5.85 7.48
C ARG A 279 29.78 5.29 7.42
N VAL A 280 29.63 4.09 6.87
CA VAL A 280 28.50 3.18 7.11
C VAL A 280 29.01 1.77 7.41
N ASP A 281 28.27 1.04 8.23
CA ASP A 281 28.53 -0.35 8.61
C ASP A 281 27.33 -1.23 8.20
N LEU A 282 27.61 -2.31 7.47
CA LEU A 282 26.63 -3.20 6.84
C LEU A 282 26.91 -4.67 7.19
N GLU A 283 25.88 -5.51 7.10
CA GLU A 283 25.99 -6.94 7.36
C GLU A 283 25.01 -7.74 6.50
N CYS A 284 25.53 -8.72 5.74
CA CYS A 284 24.77 -9.39 4.67
C CYS A 284 25.27 -10.85 4.48
N ALA A 285 24.38 -11.78 4.17
CA ALA A 285 24.70 -13.14 3.75
C ALA A 285 24.89 -13.24 2.23
N GLY A 286 25.36 -14.38 1.72
CA GLY A 286 25.32 -14.61 0.28
C GLY A 286 23.87 -14.76 -0.22
N ASN A 287 23.61 -14.36 -1.47
CA ASN A 287 22.29 -14.32 -2.11
C ASN A 287 21.28 -13.38 -1.38
N GLU A 288 21.78 -12.26 -0.88
CA GLU A 288 21.03 -11.21 -0.18
C GLU A 288 21.49 -9.81 -0.66
N TRP A 289 20.64 -8.80 -0.45
CA TRP A 289 20.98 -7.38 -0.62
C TRP A 289 20.92 -6.65 0.73
N GLU A 290 21.85 -5.74 1.00
CA GLU A 290 21.78 -4.83 2.17
C GLU A 290 21.85 -3.38 1.71
N ALA A 291 20.93 -2.54 2.20
CA ALA A 291 20.85 -1.14 1.80
C ALA A 291 21.25 -0.12 2.87
N PHE A 292 21.63 1.06 2.40
CA PHE A 292 21.88 2.25 3.21
C PHE A 292 21.61 3.53 2.43
N GLN A 293 21.63 4.65 3.13
CA GLN A 293 21.51 5.98 2.56
C GLN A 293 22.82 6.76 2.73
N LEU A 294 23.23 7.44 1.68
CA LEU A 294 24.23 8.51 1.69
C LEU A 294 23.47 9.84 1.70
N ALA A 295 23.47 10.54 2.83
CA ALA A 295 22.92 11.89 2.95
C ALA A 295 24.05 12.92 2.75
N ILE A 296 23.85 13.85 1.81
CA ILE A 296 24.79 14.91 1.44
C ILE A 296 24.15 16.26 1.77
N ARG A 297 24.89 17.13 2.46
CA ARG A 297 24.42 18.46 2.93
C ARG A 297 25.50 19.52 2.67
N SER A 298 25.10 20.74 2.38
CA SER A 298 26.01 21.89 2.13
C SER A 298 25.37 23.20 2.57
N ASP A 299 26.17 24.16 3.04
CA ASP A 299 25.76 25.55 3.30
C ASP A 299 25.64 26.41 2.01
N ALA A 300 26.02 25.86 0.85
CA ALA A 300 25.96 26.52 -0.45
C ALA A 300 25.49 25.58 -1.58
N GLU A 301 25.10 26.19 -2.70
CA GLU A 301 24.71 25.53 -3.94
C GLU A 301 25.94 24.82 -4.53
N GLU A 302 25.94 23.49 -4.52
CA GLU A 302 27.04 22.65 -4.99
C GLU A 302 26.57 21.70 -6.10
N HIS A 303 27.49 21.31 -6.98
CA HIS A 303 27.25 20.23 -7.94
C HIS A 303 28.26 19.11 -7.72
N VAL A 304 27.76 17.93 -7.34
CA VAL A 304 28.59 16.78 -6.95
C VAL A 304 28.45 15.63 -7.95
N THR A 305 29.55 14.92 -8.20
CA THR A 305 29.55 13.63 -8.91
C THR A 305 29.86 12.53 -7.92
N ILE A 306 29.33 11.33 -8.16
CA ILE A 306 29.43 10.19 -7.24
C ILE A 306 30.17 9.06 -7.93
N SER A 307 31.04 8.37 -7.19
CA SER A 307 31.64 7.11 -7.64
C SER A 307 31.65 6.10 -6.51
N VAL A 308 31.31 4.85 -6.84
CA VAL A 308 31.28 3.72 -5.90
C VAL A 308 32.49 2.84 -6.20
N GLY A 309 33.39 2.69 -5.23
CA GLY A 309 34.50 1.76 -5.32
C GLY A 309 34.08 0.31 -5.04
N ALA A 310 34.72 -0.64 -5.69
CA ALA A 310 34.58 -2.07 -5.37
C ALA A 310 35.01 -2.35 -3.92
N LEU A 311 34.24 -3.18 -3.20
CA LEU A 311 34.53 -3.54 -1.82
C LEU A 311 35.56 -4.68 -1.81
N SER A 312 36.71 -4.46 -1.16
CA SER A 312 37.82 -5.42 -1.09
C SER A 312 37.78 -6.21 0.22
N GLY A 313 37.88 -7.54 0.15
CA GLY A 313 37.71 -8.44 1.28
C GLY A 313 38.77 -9.54 1.42
N PRO A 314 38.46 -10.63 2.16
CA PRO A 314 39.42 -11.65 2.54
C PRO A 314 40.08 -12.35 1.34
N ALA A 315 41.36 -12.70 1.48
CA ALA A 315 42.16 -13.40 0.47
C ALA A 315 42.24 -12.74 -0.93
N GLY A 316 41.81 -11.47 -1.07
CA GLY A 316 41.72 -10.77 -2.35
C GLY A 316 40.38 -10.98 -3.08
N ALA A 317 39.35 -11.45 -2.39
CA ALA A 317 37.97 -11.38 -2.88
C ALA A 317 37.51 -9.92 -3.04
N THR A 318 36.62 -9.68 -3.98
CA THR A 318 36.09 -8.34 -4.29
C THR A 318 34.61 -8.43 -4.65
N ILE A 319 33.79 -7.56 -4.08
CA ILE A 319 32.43 -7.28 -4.57
C ILE A 319 32.56 -6.07 -5.51
N GLY A 320 32.17 -6.25 -6.77
CA GLY A 320 32.32 -5.23 -7.81
C GLY A 320 31.39 -4.03 -7.58
N SER A 321 31.74 -2.87 -8.16
CA SER A 321 30.86 -1.68 -8.15
C SER A 321 29.54 -1.92 -8.88
N GLU A 322 29.52 -2.88 -9.81
CA GLU A 322 28.35 -3.35 -10.56
C GLU A 322 27.32 -4.12 -9.70
N GLU A 323 27.74 -4.62 -8.53
CA GLU A 323 26.85 -5.24 -7.53
C GLU A 323 26.21 -4.19 -6.60
N VAL A 324 26.51 -2.89 -6.80
CA VAL A 324 25.92 -1.78 -6.03
C VAL A 324 24.97 -0.98 -6.92
N ARG A 325 23.69 -0.99 -6.57
CA ARG A 325 22.67 -0.15 -7.21
C ARG A 325 22.57 1.18 -6.49
N VAL A 326 22.51 2.28 -7.25
CA VAL A 326 22.35 3.65 -6.73
C VAL A 326 21.03 4.24 -7.22
N TYR A 327 20.26 4.80 -6.30
CA TYR A 327 19.01 5.51 -6.58
C TYR A 327 19.05 6.90 -5.94
N ARG A 328 18.47 7.91 -6.58
CA ARG A 328 18.16 9.19 -5.94
C ARG A 328 16.85 9.05 -5.17
N VAL A 329 16.87 9.41 -3.89
CA VAL A 329 15.64 9.52 -3.09
C VAL A 329 14.91 10.80 -3.52
N GLU A 330 13.61 10.67 -3.76
CA GLU A 330 12.71 11.80 -3.99
C GLU A 330 11.71 11.94 -2.83
N TRP A 331 11.00 13.07 -2.79
CA TRP A 331 9.95 13.33 -1.81
C TRP A 331 8.61 13.64 -2.50
N VAL A 332 7.51 13.15 -1.93
CA VAL A 332 6.15 13.45 -2.37
C VAL A 332 5.37 14.15 -1.27
N ASP A 333 4.50 15.10 -1.64
CA ASP A 333 3.64 15.80 -0.68
C ASP A 333 2.44 14.91 -0.30
N VAL A 334 2.44 14.37 0.92
CA VAL A 334 1.33 13.54 1.40
C VAL A 334 0.07 14.35 1.74
N ASN A 335 0.18 15.66 1.97
CA ASN A 335 -0.97 16.57 2.14
C ASN A 335 -1.53 17.09 0.80
N ALA A 336 -1.04 16.62 -0.35
CA ALA A 336 -1.55 17.00 -1.66
C ALA A 336 -3.08 16.74 -1.80
N PRO A 337 -3.87 17.71 -2.29
CA PRO A 337 -5.32 17.62 -2.36
C PRO A 337 -5.81 16.61 -3.42
N TYR A 338 -7.09 16.23 -3.35
CA TYR A 338 -7.69 15.35 -4.36
C TYR A 338 -7.71 16.01 -5.75
N GLU A 339 -8.06 17.30 -5.81
CA GLU A 339 -8.15 18.05 -7.06
C GLU A 339 -6.76 18.47 -7.54
N VAL A 340 -6.29 17.84 -8.62
CA VAL A 340 -4.92 17.93 -9.18
C VAL A 340 -4.45 19.37 -9.44
N ASP A 341 -5.38 20.26 -9.84
CA ASP A 341 -5.08 21.67 -10.13
C ASP A 341 -4.92 22.57 -8.89
N LYS A 342 -5.17 22.05 -7.67
CA LYS A 342 -5.04 22.83 -6.44
C LYS A 342 -3.65 22.66 -5.81
N PRO A 343 -2.99 23.74 -5.37
CA PRO A 343 -1.82 23.62 -4.52
C PRO A 343 -2.21 23.09 -3.13
N SER A 344 -1.30 22.34 -2.52
CA SER A 344 -1.35 21.97 -1.11
C SER A 344 -1.17 23.20 -0.22
N GLU A 345 -2.04 23.37 0.78
CA GLU A 345 -1.99 24.51 1.70
C GLU A 345 -0.87 24.36 2.76
N ASN A 346 -0.51 23.13 3.12
CA ASN A 346 0.51 22.81 4.12
C ASN A 346 1.28 21.54 3.68
N PRO A 347 2.22 21.65 2.73
CA PRO A 347 2.93 20.48 2.20
C PRO A 347 3.68 19.68 3.27
N ASP A 348 3.64 18.36 3.16
CA ASP A 348 4.38 17.40 3.98
C ASP A 348 5.15 16.45 3.07
N PHE A 349 6.42 16.78 2.83
CA PHE A 349 7.27 16.10 1.86
C PHE A 349 7.96 14.87 2.47
N GLN A 350 7.36 13.70 2.22
CA GLN A 350 7.83 12.41 2.73
C GLN A 350 8.65 11.64 1.67
N PRO A 351 9.78 11.02 2.04
CA PRO A 351 10.60 10.26 1.09
C PRO A 351 9.93 8.92 0.75
N ASP A 352 9.83 8.60 -0.54
CA ASP A 352 9.37 7.27 -0.99
C ASP A 352 9.92 6.82 -2.36
N PRO A 353 9.89 7.60 -3.45
CA PRO A 353 10.40 7.15 -4.75
C PRO A 353 11.92 7.00 -4.75
N LEU A 354 12.41 5.91 -5.35
CA LEU A 354 13.81 5.63 -5.59
C LEU A 354 14.09 5.68 -7.10
N VAL A 355 14.53 6.83 -7.59
CA VAL A 355 14.82 7.05 -9.03
C VAL A 355 16.17 6.41 -9.39
N PRO A 356 16.23 5.42 -10.30
CA PRO A 356 17.51 4.77 -10.65
C PRO A 356 18.51 5.76 -11.24
N VAL A 357 19.73 5.78 -10.71
CA VAL A 357 20.84 6.55 -11.26
C VAL A 357 21.55 5.70 -12.31
N LEU A 358 21.37 6.01 -13.59
CA LEU A 358 21.95 5.25 -14.70
C LEU A 358 23.44 5.58 -14.93
N ASP A 359 23.84 6.83 -14.72
CA ASP A 359 25.25 7.25 -14.69
C ASP A 359 25.48 8.25 -13.53
N PRO A 360 26.07 7.80 -12.40
CA PRO A 360 26.40 8.67 -11.26
C PRO A 360 27.41 9.80 -11.56
N ALA A 361 28.04 9.79 -12.75
CA ALA A 361 28.94 10.85 -13.21
C ALA A 361 28.22 12.01 -13.94
N GLU A 362 26.92 11.88 -14.28
CA GLU A 362 26.11 13.03 -14.73
C GLU A 362 25.99 14.09 -13.61
N GLY A 363 25.93 13.63 -12.35
CA GLY A 363 26.00 14.44 -11.15
C GLY A 363 24.66 14.92 -10.60
N PHE A 364 24.75 15.63 -9.47
CA PHE A 364 23.63 16.00 -8.62
C PHE A 364 23.81 17.43 -8.11
N ALA A 365 22.73 18.21 -8.13
CA ALA A 365 22.65 19.45 -7.37
C ALA A 365 22.53 19.13 -5.87
N VAL A 366 23.15 19.97 -5.04
CA VAL A 366 22.97 20.01 -3.58
C VAL A 366 22.54 21.42 -3.23
N GLU A 367 21.30 21.56 -2.79
CA GLU A 367 20.67 22.84 -2.46
C GLU A 367 21.14 23.34 -1.07
N PRO A 368 21.37 24.66 -0.87
CA PRO A 368 21.84 25.21 0.40
C PRO A 368 20.91 24.85 1.57
N GLY A 369 21.44 24.20 2.60
CA GLY A 369 20.71 23.83 3.81
C GLY A 369 19.69 22.70 3.62
N GLN A 370 19.76 21.94 2.52
CA GLN A 370 18.87 20.82 2.23
C GLN A 370 19.67 19.52 2.01
N ASN A 371 18.97 18.38 2.12
CA ASN A 371 19.57 17.06 1.99
C ASN A 371 19.42 16.53 0.57
N THR A 372 20.53 16.26 -0.11
CA THR A 372 20.55 15.40 -1.29
C THR A 372 20.83 13.98 -0.82
N VAL A 373 19.84 13.08 -0.95
CA VAL A 373 19.91 11.72 -0.41
C VAL A 373 19.97 10.69 -1.54
N LEU A 374 20.94 9.79 -1.46
CA LEU A 374 21.09 8.66 -2.35
C LEU A 374 20.90 7.37 -1.58
N TRP A 375 20.08 6.47 -2.11
CA TRP A 375 19.90 5.12 -1.60
C TRP A 375 20.84 4.17 -2.35
N LEU A 376 21.67 3.43 -1.62
CA LEU A 376 22.59 2.45 -2.16
C LEU A 376 22.21 1.07 -1.65
N SER A 377 22.11 0.10 -2.55
CA SER A 377 21.76 -1.30 -2.23
C SER A 377 22.87 -2.21 -2.78
N VAL A 378 23.53 -2.94 -1.89
CA VAL A 378 24.71 -3.77 -2.17
C VAL A 378 24.30 -5.23 -2.20
N HIS A 379 24.52 -5.90 -3.33
CA HIS A 379 24.33 -7.35 -3.46
C HIS A 379 25.57 -8.11 -3.00
N VAL A 380 25.36 -9.21 -2.29
CA VAL A 380 26.39 -10.20 -1.98
C VAL A 380 26.02 -11.51 -2.67
N ALA A 381 26.76 -11.88 -3.72
CA ALA A 381 26.48 -13.10 -4.47
C ALA A 381 26.61 -14.37 -3.62
N GLU A 382 25.85 -15.43 -3.96
CA GLU A 382 25.93 -16.74 -3.31
C GLU A 382 27.37 -17.28 -3.31
N GLY A 383 27.86 -17.72 -2.14
CA GLY A 383 29.22 -18.25 -2.00
C GLY A 383 30.35 -17.19 -2.00
N THR A 384 30.02 -15.90 -1.91
CA THR A 384 31.01 -14.85 -1.60
C THR A 384 31.76 -15.20 -0.30
N PRO A 385 33.10 -15.17 -0.26
CA PRO A 385 33.85 -15.57 0.93
C PRO A 385 33.53 -14.70 2.15
N ALA A 386 33.14 -15.33 3.26
CA ALA A 386 32.75 -14.64 4.49
C ALA A 386 33.90 -13.87 5.16
N GLY A 387 33.56 -12.78 5.85
CA GLY A 387 34.48 -11.88 6.56
C GLY A 387 34.26 -10.41 6.22
N GLU A 388 35.22 -9.56 6.64
CA GLU A 388 35.13 -8.11 6.48
C GLU A 388 35.56 -7.64 5.09
N TYR A 389 34.71 -6.84 4.44
CA TYR A 389 34.97 -6.13 3.19
C TYR A 389 34.97 -4.63 3.44
N ALA A 390 35.86 -3.90 2.75
CA ALA A 390 35.97 -2.45 2.84
C ALA A 390 35.97 -1.79 1.45
N GLY A 391 35.16 -0.76 1.27
CA GLY A 391 35.11 0.08 0.07
C GLY A 391 34.87 1.56 0.43
N THR A 392 34.72 2.39 -0.59
CA THR A 392 34.49 3.83 -0.43
C THR A 392 33.47 4.30 -1.47
N VAL A 393 32.53 5.16 -1.05
CA VAL A 393 31.77 6.02 -1.95
C VAL A 393 32.42 7.40 -1.92
N THR A 394 32.85 7.89 -3.07
CA THR A 394 33.54 9.18 -3.20
C THR A 394 32.59 10.21 -3.82
N ILE A 395 32.38 11.31 -3.10
CA ILE A 395 31.57 12.46 -3.49
C ILE A 395 32.55 13.57 -3.93
N GLN A 396 32.57 13.88 -5.22
CA GLN A 396 33.46 14.90 -5.79
C GLN A 396 32.66 16.15 -6.18
N PRO A 397 32.76 17.27 -5.43
CA PRO A 397 32.21 18.56 -5.84
C PRO A 397 32.95 19.12 -7.06
N ALA A 398 32.30 20.04 -7.78
CA ALA A 398 32.87 20.69 -8.96
C ALA A 398 34.16 21.51 -8.64
N GLU A 399 34.21 22.14 -7.46
CA GLU A 399 35.42 22.74 -6.91
C GLU A 399 35.68 22.21 -5.49
N GLY A 400 36.93 21.85 -5.17
CA GLY A 400 37.32 21.38 -3.84
C GLY A 400 37.94 19.98 -3.81
N ALA A 401 38.14 19.46 -2.61
CA ALA A 401 38.61 18.09 -2.39
C ALA A 401 37.40 17.13 -2.33
N PRO A 402 37.55 15.88 -2.80
CA PRO A 402 36.51 14.88 -2.64
C PRO A 402 36.25 14.57 -1.15
N VAL A 403 34.98 14.29 -0.84
CA VAL A 403 34.52 13.77 0.44
C VAL A 403 34.33 12.26 0.28
N GLU A 404 34.69 11.48 1.30
CA GLU A 404 34.65 10.01 1.25
C GLU A 404 33.72 9.46 2.33
N LEU A 405 32.83 8.56 1.95
CA LEU A 405 32.08 7.68 2.86
C LEU A 405 32.72 6.30 2.83
N ALA A 406 33.34 5.88 3.94
CA ALA A 406 33.85 4.52 4.08
C ALA A 406 32.69 3.52 4.24
N VAL A 407 32.68 2.47 3.43
CA VAL A 407 31.70 1.37 3.51
C VAL A 407 32.41 0.15 4.09
N ALA A 408 31.97 -0.29 5.27
CA ALA A 408 32.37 -1.57 5.85
C ALA A 408 31.21 -2.56 5.73
N LEU A 409 31.49 -3.79 5.29
CA LEU A 409 30.50 -4.84 5.09
C LEU A 409 31.00 -6.17 5.64
N ARG A 410 30.31 -6.72 6.64
CA ARG A 410 30.54 -8.09 7.11
C ARG A 410 29.72 -9.07 6.27
N VAL A 411 30.39 -9.88 5.46
CA VAL A 411 29.76 -11.00 4.75
C VAL A 411 29.66 -12.21 5.70
N ARG A 412 28.45 -12.70 5.92
CA ARG A 412 28.13 -13.84 6.80
C ARG A 412 28.55 -15.19 6.22
N GLY A 413 28.82 -16.15 7.10
CA GLY A 413 29.25 -17.53 6.80
C GLY A 413 28.17 -18.47 6.23
N PHE A 414 27.12 -17.93 5.60
CA PHE A 414 26.04 -18.70 4.97
C PHE A 414 25.45 -17.94 3.77
N SER A 415 24.45 -18.51 3.12
CA SER A 415 23.71 -17.85 2.05
C SER A 415 22.21 -18.15 2.15
N LEU A 416 21.38 -17.18 1.75
CA LEU A 416 19.94 -17.38 1.61
C LEU A 416 19.63 -18.37 0.47
N PRO A 417 18.60 -19.22 0.59
CA PRO A 417 18.22 -20.13 -0.48
C PRO A 417 17.84 -19.36 -1.76
N ARG A 418 18.13 -19.92 -2.95
CA ARG A 418 17.75 -19.28 -4.23
C ARG A 418 16.23 -19.13 -4.41
N ARG A 419 15.47 -20.09 -3.89
CA ARG A 419 14.01 -20.00 -3.75
C ARG A 419 13.69 -19.37 -2.40
N PRO A 420 12.88 -18.29 -2.34
CA PRO A 420 12.41 -17.73 -1.07
C PRO A 420 11.62 -18.76 -0.26
N ILE A 421 11.78 -18.74 1.08
CA ILE A 421 10.97 -19.56 1.99
C ILE A 421 9.61 -18.89 2.19
N LEU A 422 9.59 -17.55 2.25
CA LEU A 422 8.35 -16.76 2.22
C LEU A 422 7.56 -17.04 0.94
N GLN A 423 6.38 -17.63 1.07
CA GLN A 423 5.42 -17.75 -0.04
C GLN A 423 4.76 -16.39 -0.28
N SER A 424 4.47 -16.03 -1.54
CA SER A 424 3.94 -14.69 -1.83
C SER A 424 3.06 -14.61 -3.06
N MET A 425 2.16 -13.62 -3.07
CA MET A 425 1.37 -13.21 -4.25
C MET A 425 1.17 -11.68 -4.21
N ILE A 426 2.06 -10.93 -4.86
CA ILE A 426 2.02 -9.46 -4.89
C ILE A 426 1.48 -9.00 -6.25
N GLY A 427 0.29 -8.41 -6.26
CA GLY A 427 -0.48 -8.13 -7.48
C GLY A 427 0.21 -7.18 -8.46
N LEU A 428 0.02 -7.38 -9.77
CA LEU A 428 0.61 -6.54 -10.83
C LEU A 428 -0.45 -6.00 -11.79
N ALA A 429 -0.66 -4.68 -11.83
CA ALA A 429 -1.59 -4.02 -12.75
C ALA A 429 -0.87 -3.69 -14.08
N THR A 430 -0.88 -4.65 -15.01
CA THR A 430 -0.09 -4.56 -16.26
C THR A 430 -0.58 -3.49 -17.23
N GLY A 431 -1.89 -3.22 -17.28
CA GLY A 431 -2.46 -2.12 -18.05
C GLY A 431 -1.93 -0.74 -17.60
N SER A 432 -1.76 -0.54 -16.28
CA SER A 432 -1.15 0.67 -15.72
C SER A 432 0.30 0.83 -16.19
N ILE A 433 1.09 -0.26 -16.11
CA ILE A 433 2.49 -0.31 -16.57
C ILE A 433 2.57 0.10 -18.05
N TYR A 434 1.79 -0.53 -18.92
CA TYR A 434 1.82 -0.22 -20.35
C TYR A 434 1.44 1.23 -20.65
N THR A 435 0.53 1.82 -19.86
CA THR A 435 0.07 3.20 -20.03
C THR A 435 1.15 4.20 -19.62
N ALA A 436 1.65 4.13 -18.39
CA ALA A 436 2.59 5.14 -17.88
C ALA A 436 4.04 4.96 -18.37
N HIS A 437 4.39 3.79 -18.94
CA HIS A 437 5.64 3.60 -19.70
C HIS A 437 5.46 3.84 -21.22
N GLY A 438 4.29 4.34 -21.68
CA GLY A 438 4.05 4.72 -23.08
C GLY A 438 4.14 3.56 -24.08
N CYS A 439 3.93 2.31 -23.64
CA CYS A 439 4.26 1.09 -24.40
C CYS A 439 3.22 0.75 -25.49
N LYS A 440 3.64 0.90 -26.75
CA LYS A 440 2.80 0.78 -27.94
C LYS A 440 2.91 -0.58 -28.62
N SER A 441 4.09 -1.22 -28.60
CA SER A 441 4.30 -2.53 -29.25
C SER A 441 4.37 -3.72 -28.27
N PRO A 442 4.15 -4.98 -28.72
CA PRO A 442 4.29 -6.17 -27.87
C PRO A 442 5.69 -6.32 -27.27
N GLU A 443 6.74 -5.97 -28.01
CA GLU A 443 8.13 -6.08 -27.58
C GLU A 443 8.43 -5.08 -26.45
N GLN A 444 7.90 -3.85 -26.53
CA GLN A 444 8.01 -2.87 -25.46
C GLN A 444 7.30 -3.35 -24.18
N ARG A 445 6.13 -3.97 -24.34
CA ARG A 445 5.34 -4.55 -23.23
C ARG A 445 6.06 -5.74 -22.58
N GLU A 446 6.64 -6.64 -23.37
CA GLU A 446 7.47 -7.74 -22.85
C GLU A 446 8.72 -7.20 -22.13
N GLN A 447 9.44 -6.24 -22.74
CA GLN A 447 10.65 -5.67 -22.17
C GLN A 447 10.39 -5.07 -20.78
N ILE A 448 9.36 -4.21 -20.64
CA ILE A 448 9.07 -3.60 -19.33
C ILE A 448 8.58 -4.62 -18.31
N ILE A 449 7.74 -5.59 -18.72
CA ILE A 449 7.28 -6.67 -17.81
C ILE A 449 8.46 -7.51 -17.32
N ARG A 450 9.46 -7.79 -18.16
CA ARG A 450 10.66 -8.51 -17.72
C ARG A 450 11.48 -7.72 -16.70
N LEU A 451 11.55 -6.39 -16.79
CA LEU A 451 12.16 -5.55 -15.75
C LEU A 451 11.38 -5.60 -14.43
N TYR A 452 10.04 -5.50 -14.46
CA TYR A 452 9.22 -5.67 -13.25
C TYR A 452 9.40 -7.07 -12.63
N LEU A 453 9.46 -8.13 -13.45
CA LEU A 453 9.73 -9.49 -12.97
C LEU A 453 11.14 -9.61 -12.37
N ASP A 454 12.15 -8.98 -12.96
CA ASP A 454 13.52 -8.95 -12.39
C ASP A 454 13.56 -8.21 -11.04
N GLU A 455 12.78 -7.14 -10.85
CA GLU A 455 12.64 -6.48 -9.54
C GLU A 455 11.87 -7.31 -8.50
N TYR A 456 10.89 -8.11 -8.92
CA TYR A 456 10.21 -9.08 -8.05
C TYR A 456 11.15 -10.21 -7.60
N ILE A 457 11.98 -10.74 -8.51
CA ILE A 457 13.02 -11.73 -8.18
C ILE A 457 13.99 -11.15 -7.15
N ARG A 458 14.47 -9.92 -7.37
CA ARG A 458 15.35 -9.21 -6.43
C ARG A 458 14.70 -8.96 -5.08
N ALA A 459 13.40 -8.67 -5.06
CA ALA A 459 12.64 -8.50 -3.82
C ALA A 459 12.28 -9.82 -3.11
N ARG A 460 12.64 -10.98 -3.69
CA ARG A 460 12.27 -12.33 -3.20
C ARG A 460 10.74 -12.57 -3.15
N LEU A 461 9.98 -11.82 -3.94
CA LEU A 461 8.51 -11.84 -3.96
C LEU A 461 7.97 -12.36 -5.31
N SER A 462 6.78 -12.95 -5.29
CA SER A 462 6.17 -13.59 -6.47
C SER A 462 5.05 -12.74 -7.08
N PRO A 463 4.98 -12.63 -8.42
CA PRO A 463 3.94 -11.87 -9.12
C PRO A 463 2.59 -12.54 -8.98
N PHE A 464 1.56 -11.74 -8.70
CA PHE A 464 0.17 -12.17 -8.76
C PHE A 464 -0.55 -11.45 -9.88
N LEU A 465 -1.13 -12.24 -10.79
CA LEU A 465 -2.09 -11.73 -11.75
C LEU A 465 -3.48 -11.95 -11.15
N TYR A 466 -4.21 -10.86 -10.94
CA TYR A 466 -5.61 -10.94 -10.51
C TYR A 466 -6.40 -11.79 -11.51
N ALA A 467 -7.39 -12.52 -11.01
CA ALA A 467 -7.96 -13.67 -11.71
C ALA A 467 -9.24 -13.45 -12.58
N PRO A 468 -9.71 -12.23 -12.97
CA PRO A 468 -10.81 -12.11 -13.91
C PRO A 468 -10.34 -12.41 -15.35
N GLY A 469 -10.97 -13.40 -16.00
CA GLY A 469 -10.75 -13.71 -17.42
C GLY A 469 -9.99 -15.01 -17.65
N THR A 470 -8.80 -14.94 -18.24
CA THR A 470 -8.03 -16.11 -18.72
C THR A 470 -6.51 -16.04 -18.44
N MET A 471 -6.03 -14.98 -17.77
CA MET A 471 -4.60 -14.86 -17.41
C MET A 471 -4.31 -15.51 -16.07
N ALA A 472 -3.19 -16.23 -15.99
CA ALA A 472 -2.61 -16.77 -14.77
C ALA A 472 -1.10 -16.98 -14.95
N PHE A 473 -0.35 -17.02 -13.85
CA PHE A 473 1.12 -16.98 -13.79
C PHE A 473 1.79 -15.77 -14.48
N SER A 474 1.84 -15.74 -15.82
CA SER A 474 2.68 -14.80 -16.58
C SER A 474 1.86 -13.89 -17.50
N PRO A 475 2.07 -12.56 -17.48
CA PRO A 475 1.38 -11.61 -18.35
C PRO A 475 2.15 -11.32 -19.66
N ILE A 476 3.25 -12.05 -19.89
CA ILE A 476 4.04 -11.99 -21.13
C ILE A 476 3.20 -12.56 -22.28
N PRO A 477 3.26 -11.99 -23.50
CA PRO A 477 2.53 -12.52 -24.65
C PRO A 477 2.68 -14.04 -24.84
N ASP A 478 1.54 -14.68 -25.06
CA ASP A 478 1.36 -16.13 -25.20
C ASP A 478 1.83 -17.02 -24.03
N ALA A 479 2.23 -16.46 -22.88
CA ALA A 479 2.79 -17.21 -21.74
C ALA A 479 1.76 -17.86 -20.80
N GLN A 480 0.47 -17.79 -21.13
CA GLN A 480 -0.63 -18.39 -20.37
C GLN A 480 -0.76 -19.91 -20.64
N ILE A 481 -1.26 -20.66 -19.67
CA ILE A 481 -1.79 -22.02 -19.92
C ILE A 481 -3.04 -21.89 -20.80
N LYS A 482 -3.13 -22.69 -21.87
CA LYS A 482 -4.25 -22.68 -22.81
C LYS A 482 -5.01 -24.00 -22.73
N TRP A 483 -6.34 -23.94 -22.64
CA TRP A 483 -7.22 -25.09 -22.79
C TRP A 483 -8.28 -24.83 -23.85
N ARG A 484 -8.74 -25.91 -24.50
CA ARG A 484 -9.82 -25.90 -25.49
C ARG A 484 -10.78 -27.05 -25.23
N PHE A 485 -12.07 -26.77 -25.29
CA PHE A 485 -13.10 -27.79 -25.11
C PHE A 485 -13.29 -28.56 -26.41
N VAL A 486 -13.17 -29.89 -26.37
CA VAL A 486 -13.44 -30.75 -27.52
C VAL A 486 -14.96 -30.77 -27.73
N LYS A 487 -15.41 -30.48 -28.96
CA LYS A 487 -16.83 -30.25 -29.29
C LYS A 487 -17.40 -31.40 -30.14
N HIS A 488 -18.66 -31.74 -29.91
CA HIS A 488 -19.46 -32.57 -30.81
C HIS A 488 -19.74 -31.82 -32.13
N ALA A 489 -20.28 -32.53 -33.13
CA ALA A 489 -20.56 -31.96 -34.45
C ALA A 489 -21.67 -30.88 -34.47
N ASP A 490 -22.42 -30.72 -33.37
CA ASP A 490 -23.39 -29.64 -33.15
C ASP A 490 -22.80 -28.43 -32.39
N GLY A 491 -21.50 -28.49 -32.04
CA GLY A 491 -20.79 -27.45 -31.29
C GLY A 491 -20.85 -27.62 -29.76
N THR A 492 -21.58 -28.60 -29.23
CA THR A 492 -21.67 -28.80 -27.77
C THR A 492 -20.39 -29.43 -27.19
N PRO A 493 -19.91 -28.99 -26.00
CA PRO A 493 -18.73 -29.61 -25.37
C PRO A 493 -18.94 -31.08 -24.98
N THR A 494 -17.96 -31.92 -25.26
CA THR A 494 -17.94 -33.37 -24.98
C THR A 494 -17.60 -33.71 -23.52
N GLY A 495 -16.94 -32.80 -22.80
CA GLY A 495 -16.25 -33.07 -21.53
C GLY A 495 -14.75 -33.37 -21.69
N GLU A 496 -14.28 -33.72 -22.90
CA GLU A 496 -12.85 -33.82 -23.21
C GLU A 496 -12.24 -32.42 -23.47
N VAL A 497 -10.95 -32.28 -23.15
CA VAL A 497 -10.21 -31.01 -23.28
C VAL A 497 -8.84 -31.23 -23.89
N ALA A 498 -8.40 -30.30 -24.73
CA ALA A 498 -7.03 -30.22 -25.22
C ALA A 498 -6.28 -29.13 -24.43
N LEU A 499 -5.11 -29.46 -23.89
CA LEU A 499 -4.24 -28.55 -23.15
C LEU A 499 -3.00 -28.18 -23.97
N ASP A 500 -2.56 -26.94 -23.84
CA ASP A 500 -1.35 -26.39 -24.43
C ASP A 500 -0.61 -25.58 -23.34
N PHE A 501 0.67 -25.92 -23.17
CA PHE A 501 1.58 -25.36 -22.17
C PHE A 501 2.79 -24.66 -22.81
N GLU A 502 2.91 -24.56 -24.14
CA GLU A 502 4.18 -24.18 -24.80
C GLU A 502 4.76 -22.85 -24.29
N GLY A 503 3.92 -21.80 -24.23
CA GLY A 503 4.32 -20.49 -23.72
C GLY A 503 4.45 -20.43 -22.20
N PHE A 504 3.67 -21.23 -21.46
CA PHE A 504 3.76 -21.33 -20.01
C PHE A 504 5.08 -21.98 -19.59
N ASP A 505 5.45 -23.12 -20.21
CA ASP A 505 6.70 -23.84 -19.96
C ASP A 505 7.93 -22.98 -20.30
N ARG A 506 7.85 -22.16 -21.37
CA ARG A 506 8.91 -21.23 -21.75
C ARG A 506 9.28 -20.26 -20.63
N GLU A 507 8.29 -19.63 -20.00
CA GLU A 507 8.54 -18.70 -18.89
C GLU A 507 8.74 -19.44 -17.56
N GLY A 508 8.06 -20.57 -17.35
CA GLY A 508 8.23 -21.42 -16.17
C GLY A 508 9.65 -21.98 -16.05
N GLU A 509 10.25 -22.43 -17.15
CA GLU A 509 11.65 -22.90 -17.16
C GLU A 509 12.60 -21.76 -16.77
N ARG A 510 12.44 -20.57 -17.40
CA ARG A 510 13.24 -19.37 -17.13
C ARG A 510 13.16 -18.91 -15.68
N TYR A 511 11.97 -18.89 -15.08
CA TYR A 511 11.77 -18.30 -13.75
C TYR A 511 11.82 -19.33 -12.62
N LEU A 512 11.13 -20.47 -12.75
CA LEU A 512 11.00 -21.47 -11.69
C LEU A 512 12.16 -22.47 -11.65
N ASN A 513 12.86 -22.71 -12.77
CA ASN A 513 14.01 -23.63 -12.85
C ASN A 513 15.35 -22.89 -12.97
N GLU A 514 15.60 -22.16 -14.07
CA GLU A 514 16.90 -21.50 -14.33
C GLU A 514 17.30 -20.51 -13.23
N ARG A 515 16.33 -19.71 -12.78
CA ARG A 515 16.51 -18.72 -11.70
C ARG A 515 16.01 -19.20 -10.33
N ASN A 516 15.27 -20.30 -10.27
CA ASN A 516 14.63 -20.86 -9.07
C ASN A 516 13.73 -19.88 -8.29
N ALA A 517 13.32 -18.78 -8.91
CA ALA A 517 12.59 -17.69 -8.29
C ALA A 517 11.07 -17.97 -8.22
N PHE A 518 10.34 -17.07 -7.55
CA PHE A 518 8.90 -17.12 -7.29
C PHE A 518 8.50 -18.36 -6.46
N SER A 519 8.20 -18.13 -5.18
CA SER A 519 7.88 -19.16 -4.21
C SER A 519 6.46 -19.73 -4.38
N ALA A 520 5.54 -18.97 -4.99
CA ALA A 520 4.19 -19.40 -5.34
C ALA A 520 3.64 -18.67 -6.58
N PHE A 521 2.57 -19.19 -7.20
CA PHE A 521 1.82 -18.50 -8.25
C PHE A 521 0.36 -18.98 -8.36
N ASN A 522 -0.55 -18.08 -8.76
CA ASN A 522 -1.90 -18.46 -9.18
C ASN A 522 -1.87 -19.02 -10.62
N PHE A 523 -2.42 -20.22 -10.86
CA PHE A 523 -2.36 -20.90 -12.18
C PHE A 523 -3.66 -20.92 -12.99
N ALA A 524 -4.80 -20.50 -12.42
CA ALA A 524 -6.09 -20.50 -13.11
C ALA A 524 -6.95 -19.26 -12.75
N PRO A 525 -7.84 -18.81 -13.66
CA PRO A 525 -8.78 -17.71 -13.43
C PRO A 525 -10.03 -18.16 -12.65
N TYR A 526 -10.85 -17.21 -12.21
CA TYR A 526 -12.14 -17.51 -11.55
C TYR A 526 -13.07 -18.34 -12.45
N LEU A 527 -13.65 -19.40 -11.86
CA LEU A 527 -14.68 -20.26 -12.46
C LEU A 527 -16.12 -19.71 -12.27
N TRP A 528 -16.27 -18.39 -12.14
CA TRP A 528 -17.56 -17.75 -11.85
C TRP A 528 -17.67 -16.32 -12.40
N ILE A 529 -18.90 -15.85 -12.53
CA ILE A 529 -19.26 -14.44 -12.75
C ILE A 529 -20.39 -14.03 -11.79
N LYS A 530 -20.62 -12.72 -11.60
CA LYS A 530 -21.87 -12.24 -11.01
C LYS A 530 -22.88 -11.98 -12.12
N GLN A 531 -24.05 -12.62 -12.07
CA GLN A 531 -25.16 -12.39 -12.99
C GLN A 531 -26.36 -11.83 -12.21
N GLU A 532 -27.14 -10.93 -12.80
CA GLU A 532 -28.41 -10.55 -12.19
C GLU A 532 -29.47 -11.63 -12.44
N ARG A 533 -29.98 -12.23 -11.36
CA ARG A 533 -31.04 -13.23 -11.35
C ARG A 533 -32.05 -12.83 -10.28
N GLU A 534 -33.34 -12.79 -10.67
CA GLU A 534 -34.46 -12.40 -9.79
C GLU A 534 -34.30 -11.03 -9.08
N GLY A 535 -33.65 -10.06 -9.74
CA GLY A 535 -33.39 -8.73 -9.15
C GLY A 535 -32.27 -8.70 -8.10
N LYS A 536 -31.39 -9.71 -8.10
CA LYS A 536 -30.20 -9.80 -7.24
C LYS A 536 -28.97 -10.19 -8.06
N LYS A 537 -27.81 -9.62 -7.75
CA LYS A 537 -26.53 -10.16 -8.25
C LYS A 537 -26.22 -11.46 -7.52
N GLN A 538 -26.20 -12.58 -8.25
CA GLN A 538 -25.88 -13.93 -7.75
C GLN A 538 -24.57 -14.40 -8.37
N MET A 539 -23.80 -15.24 -7.67
CA MET A 539 -22.67 -15.94 -8.30
C MET A 539 -23.20 -17.03 -9.24
N VAL A 540 -22.64 -17.13 -10.43
CA VAL A 540 -22.98 -18.14 -11.42
C VAL A 540 -21.70 -18.78 -11.93
N LEU A 541 -21.62 -20.10 -11.79
CA LEU A 541 -20.45 -20.88 -12.22
C LEU A 541 -20.34 -20.87 -13.75
N ARG A 542 -19.20 -20.39 -14.24
CA ARG A 542 -18.89 -20.13 -15.65
C ARG A 542 -17.45 -20.52 -15.93
N PHE A 543 -17.27 -21.38 -16.93
CA PHE A 543 -15.97 -21.74 -17.45
C PHE A 543 -15.87 -21.30 -18.92
N THR A 544 -14.66 -21.03 -19.40
CA THR A 544 -14.44 -20.52 -20.76
C THR A 544 -13.09 -21.01 -21.27
N ASP A 545 -13.02 -21.36 -22.54
CA ASP A 545 -11.80 -21.85 -23.19
C ASP A 545 -11.08 -20.77 -24.02
N ALA A 546 -9.88 -21.11 -24.53
CA ALA A 546 -9.05 -20.19 -25.31
C ALA A 546 -9.65 -19.83 -26.69
N GLU A 547 -10.74 -20.46 -27.13
CA GLU A 547 -11.51 -20.08 -28.32
C GLU A 547 -12.73 -19.21 -27.98
N GLY A 548 -12.91 -18.82 -26.70
CA GLY A 548 -14.06 -18.04 -26.23
C GLY A 548 -15.32 -18.87 -25.99
N THR A 549 -15.23 -20.20 -25.99
CA THR A 549 -16.38 -21.10 -25.77
C THR A 549 -16.83 -21.00 -24.31
N VAL A 550 -18.02 -20.45 -24.07
CA VAL A 550 -18.56 -20.29 -22.71
C VAL A 550 -19.40 -21.51 -22.33
N VAL A 551 -19.17 -22.04 -21.12
CA VAL A 551 -20.01 -23.06 -20.50
C VAL A 551 -20.45 -22.54 -19.14
N LEU A 552 -21.74 -22.27 -19.00
CA LEU A 552 -22.38 -22.06 -17.69
C LEU A 552 -22.71 -23.42 -17.08
N ARG A 553 -22.55 -23.56 -15.77
CA ARG A 553 -22.98 -24.78 -15.05
C ARG A 553 -24.50 -24.91 -15.04
N GLU A 554 -25.22 -23.80 -15.02
CA GLU A 554 -26.66 -23.77 -14.89
C GLU A 554 -27.29 -22.75 -15.84
N ASP A 555 -27.82 -23.25 -16.96
CA ASP A 555 -28.47 -22.46 -18.01
C ASP A 555 -29.46 -23.34 -18.80
N PRO A 556 -30.78 -23.02 -18.83
CA PRO A 556 -31.44 -21.99 -18.02
C PRO A 556 -31.41 -22.33 -16.52
N PRO A 557 -31.72 -21.36 -15.63
CA PRO A 557 -31.73 -21.58 -14.19
C PRO A 557 -32.49 -22.84 -13.76
N GLY A 558 -31.93 -23.58 -12.80
CA GLY A 558 -32.38 -24.92 -12.38
C GLY A 558 -32.02 -26.08 -13.33
N THR A 559 -31.36 -25.85 -14.47
CA THR A 559 -30.92 -26.90 -15.41
C THR A 559 -29.41 -27.04 -15.42
N VAL A 560 -28.87 -28.10 -14.80
CA VAL A 560 -27.43 -28.35 -14.73
C VAL A 560 -26.89 -28.86 -16.08
N ASN A 561 -25.83 -28.22 -16.58
CA ASN A 561 -25.09 -28.63 -17.76
C ASN A 561 -24.15 -29.81 -17.41
N PRO A 562 -24.34 -31.01 -17.99
CA PRO A 562 -23.57 -32.21 -17.61
C PRO A 562 -22.09 -32.14 -18.01
N ALA A 563 -21.70 -31.26 -18.94
CA ALA A 563 -20.31 -31.11 -19.34
C ALA A 563 -19.49 -30.26 -18.34
N TYR A 564 -20.11 -29.32 -17.62
CA TYR A 564 -19.38 -28.31 -16.84
C TYR A 564 -18.42 -28.92 -15.80
N ASP A 565 -18.96 -29.78 -14.93
CA ASP A 565 -18.20 -30.40 -13.83
C ASP A 565 -17.04 -31.23 -14.38
N THR A 566 -17.30 -32.01 -15.44
CA THR A 566 -16.31 -32.82 -16.18
C THR A 566 -15.19 -31.96 -16.81
N LEU A 567 -15.53 -30.83 -17.43
CA LEU A 567 -14.55 -29.93 -18.08
C LEU A 567 -13.60 -29.31 -17.06
N VAL A 568 -14.12 -28.79 -15.95
CA VAL A 568 -13.31 -28.20 -14.86
C VAL A 568 -12.35 -29.25 -14.31
N VAL A 569 -12.87 -30.42 -13.95
CA VAL A 569 -12.09 -31.54 -13.42
C VAL A 569 -10.97 -31.95 -14.39
N ASN A 570 -11.28 -32.11 -15.68
CA ASN A 570 -10.27 -32.54 -16.66
C ASN A 570 -9.19 -31.49 -16.94
N VAL A 571 -9.52 -30.19 -16.96
CA VAL A 571 -8.50 -29.13 -17.09
C VAL A 571 -7.59 -29.10 -15.86
N PHE A 572 -8.16 -29.01 -14.66
CA PHE A 572 -7.36 -28.91 -13.42
C PHE A 572 -6.49 -30.15 -13.18
N ARG A 573 -6.99 -31.35 -13.52
CA ARG A 573 -6.26 -32.62 -13.41
C ARG A 573 -5.08 -32.69 -14.39
N GLY A 574 -5.29 -32.24 -15.63
CA GLY A 574 -4.22 -32.17 -16.63
C GLY A 574 -3.16 -31.12 -16.31
N ILE A 575 -3.56 -29.96 -15.77
CA ILE A 575 -2.63 -28.95 -15.25
C ILE A 575 -1.82 -29.52 -14.08
N ALA A 576 -2.46 -30.12 -13.07
CA ALA A 576 -1.76 -30.67 -11.91
C ALA A 576 -0.76 -31.78 -12.29
N ALA A 577 -1.13 -32.68 -13.20
CA ALA A 577 -0.23 -33.71 -13.72
C ALA A 577 1.00 -33.13 -14.46
N HIS A 578 0.81 -32.05 -15.22
CA HIS A 578 1.90 -31.36 -15.91
C HIS A 578 2.81 -30.59 -14.94
N LEU A 579 2.23 -29.85 -13.99
CA LEU A 579 2.98 -29.13 -12.96
C LEU A 579 3.76 -30.10 -12.04
N GLU A 580 3.20 -31.27 -11.74
CA GLU A 580 3.92 -32.35 -11.04
C GLU A 580 5.13 -32.84 -11.85
N GLN A 581 4.92 -33.15 -13.14
CA GLN A 581 6.00 -33.61 -14.04
C GLN A 581 7.13 -32.58 -14.17
N LYS A 582 6.82 -31.29 -14.09
CA LYS A 582 7.78 -30.18 -14.12
C LYS A 582 8.42 -29.86 -12.76
N GLY A 583 7.90 -30.38 -11.65
CA GLY A 583 8.35 -30.06 -10.29
C GLY A 583 7.90 -28.68 -9.79
N TRP A 584 6.72 -28.23 -10.24
CA TRP A 584 6.16 -26.89 -9.96
C TRP A 584 4.82 -26.92 -9.19
N LEU A 585 4.22 -28.08 -8.96
CA LEU A 585 2.90 -28.21 -8.33
C LEU A 585 2.86 -27.69 -6.88
N ASP A 586 3.98 -27.73 -6.15
CA ASP A 586 4.07 -27.22 -4.79
C ASP A 586 3.98 -25.68 -4.71
N ARG A 587 4.43 -24.98 -5.76
CA ARG A 587 4.27 -23.52 -5.94
C ARG A 587 2.85 -23.14 -6.38
N ALA A 588 2.04 -24.09 -6.83
CA ALA A 588 0.76 -23.82 -7.48
C ALA A 588 -0.36 -23.51 -6.47
N ILE A 589 -0.92 -22.30 -6.57
CA ILE A 589 -2.11 -21.85 -5.86
C ILE A 589 -3.26 -21.73 -6.86
N TYR A 590 -4.49 -22.02 -6.42
CA TYR A 590 -5.69 -21.59 -7.13
C TYR A 590 -6.47 -20.60 -6.26
N TYR A 591 -6.40 -19.32 -6.63
CA TYR A 591 -7.10 -18.23 -5.97
C TYR A 591 -8.57 -18.22 -6.42
N VAL A 592 -9.44 -18.82 -5.59
CA VAL A 592 -10.83 -19.16 -5.96
C VAL A 592 -11.71 -17.91 -6.09
N THR A 593 -11.49 -16.92 -5.23
CA THR A 593 -12.28 -15.69 -5.15
C THR A 593 -11.58 -14.67 -4.25
N ASP A 594 -11.81 -13.39 -4.54
CA ASP A 594 -11.58 -12.30 -3.61
C ASP A 594 -12.81 -12.07 -2.71
N GLU A 595 -12.60 -11.43 -1.54
CA GLU A 595 -13.53 -11.18 -0.42
C GLU A 595 -15.00 -11.67 -0.60
N PRO A 596 -15.28 -12.98 -0.61
CA PRO A 596 -16.58 -13.51 -1.05
C PRO A 596 -17.70 -13.21 -0.05
N SER A 597 -18.96 -13.27 -0.48
CA SER A 597 -20.09 -13.17 0.46
C SER A 597 -20.46 -14.52 1.07
N GLU A 598 -21.05 -14.52 2.27
CA GLU A 598 -21.62 -15.72 2.90
C GLU A 598 -22.68 -16.43 2.02
N SER A 599 -23.34 -15.68 1.13
CA SER A 599 -24.27 -16.22 0.12
C SER A 599 -23.60 -16.97 -1.03
N ASP A 600 -22.31 -16.76 -1.30
CA ASP A 600 -21.56 -17.43 -2.38
C ASP A 600 -21.00 -18.81 -1.95
N THR A 601 -21.21 -19.20 -0.69
CA THR A 601 -20.73 -20.47 -0.12
C THR A 601 -21.08 -21.72 -0.95
N PRO A 602 -22.31 -21.89 -1.48
CA PRO A 602 -22.67 -23.09 -2.27
C PRO A 602 -21.84 -23.24 -3.54
N GLU A 603 -21.66 -22.15 -4.28
CA GLU A 603 -20.90 -22.10 -5.54
C GLU A 603 -19.41 -22.34 -5.28
N LEU A 604 -18.87 -21.70 -4.23
CA LEU A 604 -17.47 -21.85 -3.82
C LEU A 604 -17.15 -23.26 -3.30
N LYS A 605 -18.07 -23.86 -2.53
CA LYS A 605 -18.00 -25.27 -2.12
C LYS A 605 -17.87 -26.18 -3.34
N HIS A 606 -18.77 -26.02 -4.31
CA HIS A 606 -18.79 -26.84 -5.52
C HIS A 606 -17.51 -26.68 -6.34
N ILE A 607 -16.99 -25.46 -6.51
CA ILE A 607 -15.68 -25.24 -7.14
C ILE A 607 -14.58 -26.02 -6.40
N CYS A 608 -14.50 -25.91 -5.08
CA CYS A 608 -13.44 -26.55 -4.31
C CYS A 608 -13.53 -28.09 -4.34
N GLU A 609 -14.74 -28.66 -4.42
CA GLU A 609 -14.95 -30.10 -4.60
C GLU A 609 -14.46 -30.58 -5.98
N LEU A 610 -14.77 -29.86 -7.07
CA LEU A 610 -14.25 -30.19 -8.41
C LEU A 610 -12.71 -30.12 -8.46
N VAL A 611 -12.10 -29.12 -7.81
CA VAL A 611 -10.64 -28.97 -7.73
C VAL A 611 -10.01 -30.10 -6.88
N ARG A 612 -10.65 -30.50 -5.78
CA ARG A 612 -10.25 -31.62 -4.91
C ARG A 612 -10.38 -32.97 -5.64
N GLU A 613 -11.38 -33.15 -6.52
CA GLU A 613 -11.51 -34.33 -7.39
C GLU A 613 -10.45 -34.34 -8.52
N ALA A 614 -10.07 -33.16 -9.02
CA ALA A 614 -9.05 -33.02 -10.06
C ALA A 614 -7.67 -33.49 -9.59
N ASP A 615 -7.12 -32.86 -8.53
CA ASP A 615 -5.96 -33.35 -7.77
C ASP A 615 -5.99 -32.76 -6.33
N PRO A 616 -5.97 -33.59 -5.26
CA PRO A 616 -6.10 -33.13 -3.87
C PRO A 616 -4.90 -32.31 -3.35
N ARG A 617 -3.83 -32.18 -4.12
CA ARG A 617 -2.64 -31.37 -3.80
C ARG A 617 -2.76 -29.91 -4.25
N ILE A 618 -3.74 -29.59 -5.10
CA ILE A 618 -4.00 -28.21 -5.52
C ILE A 618 -4.42 -27.38 -4.30
N ARG A 619 -3.69 -26.30 -4.03
CA ARG A 619 -3.96 -25.41 -2.90
C ARG A 619 -4.97 -24.32 -3.28
N THR A 620 -6.25 -24.56 -2.97
CA THR A 620 -7.33 -23.57 -3.03
C THR A 620 -7.11 -22.45 -2.01
N SER A 621 -7.28 -21.19 -2.40
CA SER A 621 -7.13 -20.04 -1.50
C SER A 621 -8.16 -18.94 -1.75
N LEU A 622 -8.40 -18.11 -0.74
CA LEU A 622 -9.21 -16.89 -0.83
C LEU A 622 -8.81 -15.87 0.24
N THR A 623 -9.07 -14.60 -0.03
CA THR A 623 -8.82 -13.50 0.92
C THR A 623 -10.04 -13.26 1.81
N TYR A 624 -10.03 -13.83 3.01
CA TYR A 624 -10.85 -13.40 4.15
C TYR A 624 -10.38 -14.08 5.46
N ASP A 625 -10.85 -13.57 6.61
CA ASP A 625 -10.78 -14.30 7.87
C ASP A 625 -11.93 -15.33 8.00
N PRO A 626 -11.64 -16.61 8.30
CA PRO A 626 -12.66 -17.64 8.48
C PRO A 626 -13.64 -17.39 9.63
N ALA A 627 -13.28 -16.67 10.71
CA ALA A 627 -14.26 -16.38 11.76
C ALA A 627 -15.33 -15.36 11.33
N ASN A 628 -15.01 -14.53 10.33
CA ASN A 628 -15.97 -13.68 9.63
C ASN A 628 -16.61 -14.36 8.40
N ARG A 629 -16.29 -15.64 8.11
CA ARG A 629 -16.89 -16.50 7.07
C ARG A 629 -17.14 -17.94 7.59
N PRO A 630 -17.92 -18.10 8.68
CA PRO A 630 -18.06 -19.39 9.35
C PRO A 630 -18.54 -20.51 8.43
N ARG A 631 -19.42 -20.26 7.44
CA ARG A 631 -19.88 -21.34 6.56
C ARG A 631 -18.85 -21.82 5.55
N LEU A 632 -17.92 -20.96 5.14
CA LEU A 632 -16.72 -21.37 4.38
C LEU A 632 -15.72 -22.10 5.29
N ALA A 633 -15.61 -21.66 6.55
CA ALA A 633 -14.77 -22.27 7.59
C ALA A 633 -15.26 -23.65 8.09
N GLU A 634 -16.52 -23.99 7.81
CA GLU A 634 -17.15 -25.31 8.03
C GLU A 634 -16.94 -26.29 6.86
N LEU A 635 -16.43 -25.84 5.70
CA LEU A 635 -16.28 -26.68 4.51
C LEU A 635 -15.09 -27.66 4.61
N VAL A 636 -15.41 -28.94 4.76
CA VAL A 636 -14.45 -30.05 4.77
C VAL A 636 -14.84 -31.15 3.78
N ASP A 637 -13.86 -31.96 3.37
CA ASP A 637 -14.07 -33.19 2.61
C ASP A 637 -14.50 -34.38 3.50
N GLU A 638 -14.67 -35.55 2.88
CA GLU A 638 -15.08 -36.79 3.57
C GLU A 638 -14.13 -37.26 4.68
N ASN A 639 -12.87 -36.77 4.70
CA ASN A 639 -11.87 -37.09 5.71
C ASN A 639 -11.76 -35.98 6.78
N GLY A 640 -12.55 -34.91 6.68
CA GLY A 640 -12.49 -33.75 7.56
C GLY A 640 -11.39 -32.74 7.20
N LYS A 641 -10.71 -32.88 6.05
CA LYS A 641 -9.74 -31.87 5.59
C LYS A 641 -10.48 -30.69 4.97
N SER A 642 -10.05 -29.47 5.28
CA SER A 642 -10.60 -28.23 4.71
C SER A 642 -10.65 -28.26 3.18
N LEU A 643 -11.73 -27.70 2.62
CA LEU A 643 -11.85 -27.40 1.17
C LEU A 643 -11.16 -26.08 0.77
N ILE A 644 -10.91 -25.18 1.74
CA ILE A 644 -10.04 -24.01 1.56
C ILE A 644 -8.65 -24.39 2.11
N SER A 645 -7.69 -24.59 1.22
CA SER A 645 -6.34 -25.06 1.60
C SER A 645 -5.47 -23.96 2.19
N VAL A 646 -5.64 -22.70 1.80
CA VAL A 646 -4.91 -21.54 2.35
C VAL A 646 -5.88 -20.40 2.66
N TRP A 647 -5.93 -19.97 3.91
CA TRP A 647 -6.67 -18.79 4.34
C TRP A 647 -5.77 -17.54 4.29
N ILE A 648 -6.30 -16.43 3.79
CA ILE A 648 -5.58 -15.15 3.68
C ILE A 648 -6.37 -14.03 4.41
N PRO A 649 -6.41 -14.03 5.76
CA PRO A 649 -6.94 -12.91 6.53
C PRO A 649 -6.07 -11.65 6.41
N TYR A 650 -6.67 -10.51 6.75
CA TYR A 650 -5.89 -9.31 7.05
C TYR A 650 -4.98 -9.54 8.27
N CYS A 651 -3.78 -8.95 8.34
CA CYS A 651 -2.90 -9.01 9.52
C CYS A 651 -3.66 -8.67 10.81
N SER A 652 -4.45 -7.59 10.78
CA SER A 652 -5.29 -7.15 11.91
C SER A 652 -6.56 -7.98 12.16
N GLN A 653 -6.88 -8.98 11.32
CA GLN A 653 -8.02 -9.90 11.49
C GLN A 653 -7.62 -11.33 11.80
N TYR A 654 -6.33 -11.65 11.73
CA TYR A 654 -5.79 -12.91 12.22
C TYR A 654 -6.11 -13.09 13.71
N ARG A 655 -6.42 -14.33 14.13
CA ARG A 655 -6.56 -14.72 15.55
C ARG A 655 -6.08 -16.16 15.70
N GLU A 656 -5.15 -16.42 16.62
CA GLU A 656 -4.50 -17.74 16.70
C GLU A 656 -5.49 -18.87 17.03
N SER A 657 -6.49 -18.63 17.88
CA SER A 657 -7.54 -19.61 18.17
C SER A 657 -8.35 -20.03 16.93
N VAL A 658 -8.53 -19.14 15.96
CA VAL A 658 -9.20 -19.43 14.68
C VAL A 658 -8.26 -20.15 13.73
N ALA A 659 -7.01 -19.70 13.68
CA ALA A 659 -5.98 -20.32 12.84
C ALA A 659 -5.69 -21.76 13.26
N ALA A 660 -5.57 -22.03 14.56
CA ALA A 660 -5.43 -23.37 15.11
C ALA A 660 -6.60 -24.31 14.75
N GLU A 661 -7.84 -23.81 14.69
CA GLU A 661 -9.01 -24.61 14.28
C GLU A 661 -8.95 -25.03 12.80
N GLN A 662 -8.45 -24.15 11.93
CA GLN A 662 -8.31 -24.42 10.49
C GLN A 662 -7.04 -25.21 10.17
N ARG A 663 -5.92 -24.95 10.86
CA ARG A 663 -4.71 -25.80 10.85
C ARG A 663 -5.03 -27.23 11.29
N ALA A 664 -5.90 -27.43 12.28
CA ALA A 664 -6.39 -28.75 12.68
C ALA A 664 -7.24 -29.46 11.61
N LYS A 665 -7.77 -28.72 10.62
CA LYS A 665 -8.42 -29.25 9.39
C LYS A 665 -7.44 -29.35 8.21
N GLY A 666 -6.14 -29.15 8.43
CA GLY A 666 -5.11 -29.19 7.39
C GLY A 666 -5.22 -28.06 6.36
N ALA A 667 -5.49 -26.84 6.82
CA ALA A 667 -5.39 -25.60 6.04
C ALA A 667 -4.25 -24.70 6.56
N ASP A 668 -3.54 -24.08 5.61
CA ASP A 668 -2.39 -23.22 5.85
C ASP A 668 -2.84 -21.75 5.99
N TYR A 669 -1.96 -20.87 6.48
CA TYR A 669 -2.21 -19.44 6.60
C TYR A 669 -1.18 -18.59 5.88
N TRP A 670 -1.67 -17.63 5.10
CA TRP A 670 -0.92 -16.45 4.67
C TRP A 670 -1.57 -15.21 5.29
N LEU A 671 -0.91 -14.06 5.24
CA LEU A 671 -1.50 -12.78 5.65
C LEU A 671 -1.62 -11.81 4.46
N TYR A 672 -2.31 -10.70 4.70
CA TYR A 672 -2.52 -9.59 3.77
C TYR A 672 -2.69 -8.30 4.58
N ASP A 673 -2.23 -7.15 4.10
CA ASP A 673 -2.74 -5.88 4.61
C ASP A 673 -2.69 -4.76 3.57
N VAL A 674 -3.51 -3.74 3.81
CA VAL A 674 -3.54 -2.43 3.12
C VAL A 674 -3.81 -1.29 4.12
N LYS A 675 -3.69 -1.54 5.43
CA LYS A 675 -4.36 -0.72 6.46
C LYS A 675 -3.43 -0.22 7.56
N GLU A 676 -2.52 -1.06 8.04
CA GLU A 676 -1.65 -0.79 9.20
C GLU A 676 -0.14 -0.98 8.87
N HIS A 677 0.22 -1.25 7.61
CA HIS A 677 1.59 -1.34 7.09
C HIS A 677 1.69 -0.83 5.63
N CYS A 678 2.93 -0.71 5.13
CA CYS A 678 3.26 -0.44 3.73
C CYS A 678 2.83 0.94 3.21
N LEU A 679 2.62 1.91 4.10
CA LEU A 679 2.24 3.28 3.74
C LEU A 679 3.45 4.22 3.79
N ILE A 680 3.37 5.32 3.03
CA ILE A 680 4.45 6.34 2.96
C ILE A 680 4.68 6.99 4.33
N SER A 681 3.64 7.12 5.15
CA SER A 681 3.68 7.66 6.52
C SER A 681 4.34 6.75 7.55
N ASP A 682 4.43 5.44 7.30
CA ASP A 682 4.93 4.47 8.27
C ASP A 682 6.46 4.58 8.37
N THR A 683 7.06 4.36 9.55
CA THR A 683 8.52 4.37 9.68
C THR A 683 9.17 3.27 8.84
N GLY A 684 10.47 3.39 8.52
CA GLY A 684 11.15 2.33 7.77
C GLY A 684 11.18 1.01 8.55
N GLN A 685 11.26 1.07 9.89
CA GLN A 685 11.14 -0.11 10.74
C GLN A 685 9.76 -0.77 10.64
N GLU A 686 8.66 -0.01 10.63
CA GLU A 686 7.29 -0.57 10.50
C GLU A 686 7.03 -1.18 9.12
N ASN A 687 7.66 -0.65 8.06
CA ASN A 687 7.60 -1.22 6.71
C ASN A 687 8.35 -2.56 6.61
N ARG A 688 9.56 -2.66 7.18
CA ARG A 688 10.37 -3.91 7.20
C ARG A 688 9.81 -4.96 8.18
N ALA A 689 9.22 -4.52 9.29
CA ALA A 689 8.67 -5.37 10.35
C ALA A 689 7.53 -6.30 9.91
N MET A 690 6.79 -5.97 8.85
CA MET A 690 5.62 -6.72 8.40
C MET A 690 5.88 -8.22 8.20
N PHE A 691 7.08 -8.61 7.74
CA PHE A 691 7.42 -10.02 7.53
C PHE A 691 7.90 -10.74 8.81
N TRP A 692 8.41 -10.00 9.80
CA TRP A 692 8.58 -10.50 11.17
C TRP A 692 7.22 -10.82 11.81
N GLU A 693 6.19 -10.05 11.45
CA GLU A 693 4.81 -10.27 11.90
C GLU A 693 4.12 -11.47 11.23
N VAL A 694 4.40 -11.71 9.93
CA VAL A 694 4.03 -12.95 9.23
C VAL A 694 4.65 -14.17 9.92
N TRP A 695 5.92 -14.08 10.30
CA TRP A 695 6.64 -15.16 11.00
C TRP A 695 6.12 -15.42 12.43
N ASP A 696 5.90 -14.38 13.26
CA ASP A 696 5.47 -14.57 14.65
C ASP A 696 4.08 -15.24 14.76
N ARG A 697 3.21 -15.01 13.78
CA ARG A 697 1.91 -15.68 13.62
C ARG A 697 1.98 -17.09 13.04
N ASP A 698 3.16 -17.59 12.69
CA ASP A 698 3.38 -18.84 11.97
C ASP A 698 2.56 -18.94 10.67
N ALA A 699 2.50 -17.83 9.92
CA ALA A 699 2.02 -17.84 8.54
C ALA A 699 3.17 -18.25 7.59
N GLU A 700 2.83 -18.88 6.47
CA GLU A 700 3.82 -19.31 5.45
C GLU A 700 4.08 -18.25 4.37
N GLY A 701 3.21 -17.25 4.26
CA GLY A 701 3.26 -16.33 3.14
C GLY A 701 2.41 -15.07 3.25
N TYR A 702 2.47 -14.25 2.19
CA TYR A 702 1.87 -12.92 2.15
C TYR A 702 1.28 -12.56 0.77
N LEU A 703 0.07 -12.03 0.78
CA LEU A 703 -0.60 -11.44 -0.39
C LEU A 703 -0.58 -9.91 -0.28
N TYR A 704 -0.45 -9.22 -1.40
CA TYR A 704 -0.79 -7.79 -1.50
C TYR A 704 -1.52 -7.54 -2.81
N TYR A 705 -2.56 -6.71 -2.79
CA TYR A 705 -3.55 -6.71 -3.86
C TYR A 705 -3.03 -6.20 -5.21
N LEU A 706 -2.26 -5.11 -5.24
CA LEU A 706 -1.62 -4.51 -6.44
C LEU A 706 -0.36 -3.71 -6.08
N SER A 707 0.68 -3.72 -6.93
CA SER A 707 1.93 -2.97 -6.76
C SER A 707 2.12 -1.80 -7.75
N THR A 708 1.24 -1.69 -8.75
CA THR A 708 1.31 -0.68 -9.84
C THR A 708 -0.05 -0.03 -10.11
N TRP A 709 -0.89 0.14 -9.08
CA TRP A 709 -2.17 0.83 -9.22
C TRP A 709 -2.00 2.36 -9.17
N TRP A 710 -1.80 2.96 -10.34
CA TRP A 710 -1.65 4.41 -10.49
C TRP A 710 -2.97 5.08 -10.89
N GLY A 711 -3.10 6.38 -10.59
CA GLY A 711 -4.29 7.15 -10.87
C GLY A 711 -4.49 7.47 -12.36
N ARG A 712 -5.76 7.55 -12.78
CA ARG A 712 -6.15 7.90 -14.16
C ARG A 712 -6.05 9.40 -14.47
N GLU A 713 -6.15 10.24 -13.44
CA GLU A 713 -6.17 11.71 -13.54
C GLU A 713 -4.80 12.32 -13.17
N ALA A 714 -4.05 11.66 -12.27
CA ALA A 714 -2.73 12.06 -11.83
C ALA A 714 -1.92 10.82 -11.39
N THR A 715 -0.61 10.91 -11.54
CA THR A 715 0.35 9.91 -11.05
C THR A 715 0.61 10.08 -9.54
N PRO A 716 1.14 9.06 -8.85
CA PRO A 716 1.53 9.16 -7.43
C PRO A 716 2.54 10.25 -7.09
N TRP A 717 3.27 10.78 -8.08
CA TRP A 717 4.17 11.94 -7.93
C TRP A 717 3.43 13.21 -7.50
N VAL A 718 2.20 13.38 -7.99
CA VAL A 718 1.35 14.56 -7.71
C VAL A 718 0.25 14.22 -6.71
N ARG A 719 -0.26 12.98 -6.74
CA ARG A 719 -1.31 12.51 -5.84
C ARG A 719 -0.91 11.16 -5.19
N PRO A 720 -0.03 11.16 -4.18
CA PRO A 720 0.36 9.93 -3.48
C PRO A 720 -0.80 9.29 -2.68
N ASN A 721 -1.86 10.07 -2.43
CA ASN A 721 -3.16 9.61 -1.94
C ASN A 721 -3.99 8.93 -3.05
N PHE A 722 -4.37 7.67 -2.85
CA PHE A 722 -5.43 7.04 -3.62
C PHE A 722 -6.68 6.78 -2.78
N LEU A 723 -7.84 7.06 -3.37
CA LEU A 723 -9.16 6.73 -2.85
C LEU A 723 -9.84 5.86 -3.90
N LEU A 724 -10.28 4.65 -3.53
CA LEU A 724 -11.24 3.87 -4.32
C LEU A 724 -12.64 4.14 -3.72
N PRO A 725 -13.48 5.01 -4.31
CA PRO A 725 -14.74 5.42 -3.69
C PRO A 725 -15.70 4.25 -3.37
N GLU A 726 -15.59 3.15 -4.12
CA GLU A 726 -16.38 1.93 -3.97
C GLU A 726 -15.72 0.86 -3.07
N PHE A 727 -14.41 0.97 -2.74
CA PHE A 727 -13.65 -0.11 -2.09
C PHE A 727 -12.80 0.35 -0.88
N THR A 728 -12.07 1.46 -0.98
CA THR A 728 -11.25 2.01 0.12
C THR A 728 -11.83 3.35 0.60
N TYR A 729 -12.74 3.27 1.57
CA TYR A 729 -13.31 4.43 2.28
C TYR A 729 -12.31 5.17 3.21
N LYS A 730 -11.00 5.13 2.89
CA LYS A 730 -9.93 5.84 3.61
C LYS A 730 -8.98 6.49 2.59
N TYR A 731 -8.52 7.70 2.90
CA TYR A 731 -7.29 8.24 2.31
C TYR A 731 -6.08 7.48 2.87
N ARG A 732 -5.15 7.09 2.00
CA ARG A 732 -3.85 6.49 2.37
C ARG A 732 -2.77 6.83 1.36
N HIS A 733 -1.58 7.07 1.88
CA HIS A 733 -0.37 7.37 1.11
C HIS A 733 0.36 6.06 0.76
N GLY A 734 0.48 5.73 -0.52
CA GLY A 734 1.20 4.50 -0.96
C GLY A 734 0.33 3.25 -1.15
N ASP A 735 -0.97 3.32 -0.88
CA ASP A 735 -1.90 2.19 -0.97
C ASP A 735 -2.08 1.75 -2.44
N GLY A 736 -1.78 0.48 -2.73
CA GLY A 736 -1.86 -0.11 -4.07
C GLY A 736 -0.66 0.12 -5.00
N TYR A 737 0.42 0.77 -4.52
CA TYR A 737 1.64 0.88 -5.31
C TYR A 737 2.95 0.84 -4.50
N PHE A 738 3.92 0.07 -5.03
CA PHE A 738 5.31 -0.02 -4.57
C PHE A 738 6.31 0.47 -5.62
N PHE A 739 5.82 0.86 -6.80
CA PHE A 739 6.58 1.45 -7.87
C PHE A 739 5.93 2.77 -8.29
N TYR A 740 6.74 3.75 -8.63
CA TYR A 740 6.30 4.98 -9.30
C TYR A 740 6.35 4.80 -10.83
N PRO A 741 5.47 5.47 -11.59
CA PRO A 741 5.63 5.58 -13.04
C PRO A 741 6.90 6.38 -13.36
N PRO A 742 7.52 6.19 -14.55
CA PRO A 742 8.82 6.76 -14.88
C PRO A 742 8.80 8.29 -15.06
N THR A 743 7.62 8.91 -15.13
CA THR A 743 7.42 10.37 -15.20
C THR A 743 6.18 10.77 -14.38
N VAL A 744 5.96 12.08 -14.26
CA VAL A 744 4.73 12.64 -13.68
C VAL A 744 3.50 12.48 -14.58
N GLU A 745 3.68 12.18 -15.88
CA GLU A 745 2.61 12.04 -16.87
C GLU A 745 1.93 10.67 -16.76
N VAL A 746 0.58 10.64 -16.83
CA VAL A 746 -0.19 9.39 -16.75
C VAL A 746 0.02 8.50 -17.99
N ALA A 747 0.24 9.11 -19.16
CA ALA A 747 0.41 8.42 -20.44
C ALA A 747 1.40 9.20 -21.33
N PRO A 748 2.72 9.06 -21.13
CA PRO A 748 3.72 9.84 -21.85
C PRO A 748 3.73 9.53 -23.36
N GLY A 749 4.06 10.55 -24.15
CA GLY A 749 4.11 10.45 -25.62
C GLY A 749 5.23 9.54 -26.15
N GLU A 750 6.32 9.42 -25.40
CA GLU A 750 7.48 8.55 -25.68
C GLU A 750 7.44 7.29 -24.80
N ALA A 751 7.97 6.17 -25.31
CA ALA A 751 7.96 4.90 -24.59
C ALA A 751 9.23 4.76 -23.74
N MET A 752 9.08 4.40 -22.46
CA MET A 752 10.18 4.26 -21.49
C MET A 752 10.25 2.83 -20.91
N PRO A 753 10.55 1.79 -21.71
CA PRO A 753 10.63 0.40 -21.27
C PRO A 753 12.01 0.03 -20.67
N ASP A 754 12.82 1.02 -20.30
CA ASP A 754 14.23 0.86 -19.92
C ASP A 754 14.51 0.95 -18.40
N ARG A 755 13.52 1.38 -17.62
CA ARG A 755 13.65 1.66 -16.19
C ARG A 755 12.39 1.31 -15.40
N VAL A 756 12.56 1.06 -14.11
CA VAL A 756 11.50 0.92 -13.10
C VAL A 756 11.90 1.77 -11.89
N VAL A 757 10.95 2.51 -11.30
CA VAL A 757 11.19 3.36 -10.13
C VAL A 757 10.60 2.66 -8.90
N PRO A 758 11.36 1.85 -8.13
CA PRO A 758 10.88 1.27 -6.88
C PRO A 758 10.69 2.33 -5.79
N THR A 759 10.32 1.88 -4.59
CA THR A 759 10.15 2.74 -3.42
C THR A 759 11.01 2.28 -2.25
N ILE A 760 11.23 3.17 -1.29
CA ILE A 760 11.82 2.83 0.02
C ILE A 760 11.02 1.69 0.67
N ARG A 761 9.69 1.71 0.55
CA ARG A 761 8.82 0.63 1.04
C ARG A 761 9.07 -0.70 0.35
N TRP A 762 9.35 -0.71 -0.96
CA TRP A 762 9.71 -1.94 -1.70
C TRP A 762 11.05 -2.53 -1.25
N GLU A 763 12.05 -1.68 -0.99
CA GLU A 763 13.34 -2.15 -0.44
C GLU A 763 13.20 -2.70 0.97
N LEU A 764 12.39 -2.07 1.82
CA LEU A 764 12.15 -2.53 3.18
C LEU A 764 11.30 -3.81 3.22
N MET A 765 10.40 -4.00 2.23
CA MET A 765 9.71 -5.28 2.01
C MET A 765 10.68 -6.39 1.58
N ARG A 766 11.62 -6.11 0.66
CA ARG A 766 12.69 -7.06 0.29
C ARG A 766 13.46 -7.50 1.53
N GLU A 767 13.95 -6.54 2.32
CA GLU A 767 14.74 -6.82 3.52
C GLU A 767 13.94 -7.58 4.59
N GLY A 768 12.64 -7.33 4.72
CA GLY A 768 11.78 -8.10 5.60
C GLY A 768 11.53 -9.53 5.09
N ALA A 769 11.45 -9.74 3.77
CA ALA A 769 11.36 -11.08 3.18
C ALA A 769 12.67 -11.87 3.34
N GLU A 770 13.82 -11.18 3.30
CA GLU A 770 15.13 -11.73 3.66
C GLU A 770 15.18 -12.08 5.16
N ASP A 771 14.73 -11.18 6.05
CA ASP A 771 14.63 -11.44 7.50
C ASP A 771 13.71 -12.65 7.81
N TYR A 772 12.59 -12.83 7.09
CA TYR A 772 11.72 -14.00 7.24
C TYR A 772 12.46 -15.31 6.88
N ASP A 773 13.23 -15.30 5.78
CA ASP A 773 14.02 -16.45 5.37
C ASP A 773 15.12 -16.76 6.41
N TYR A 774 15.78 -15.76 7.01
CA TYR A 774 16.70 -15.93 8.16
C TYR A 774 15.99 -16.64 9.33
N LEU A 775 14.80 -16.16 9.72
CA LEU A 775 14.06 -16.67 10.87
C LEU A 775 13.64 -18.13 10.68
N ARG A 776 13.08 -18.47 9.50
CA ARG A 776 12.73 -19.86 9.16
C ARG A 776 13.95 -20.76 9.00
N MET A 777 15.07 -20.25 8.49
CA MET A 777 16.36 -20.99 8.47
C MET A 777 16.84 -21.30 9.89
N LEU A 778 16.75 -20.34 10.82
CA LEU A 778 17.17 -20.55 12.20
C LEU A 778 16.27 -21.57 12.93
N GLU A 779 14.95 -21.53 12.73
CA GLU A 779 14.02 -22.55 13.25
C GLU A 779 14.44 -23.95 12.79
N GLY A 780 14.60 -24.17 11.48
CA GLY A 780 15.01 -25.47 10.93
C GLY A 780 16.41 -25.93 11.34
N LEU A 781 17.34 -25.01 11.61
CA LEU A 781 18.68 -25.34 12.14
C LEU A 781 18.62 -25.73 13.63
N VAL A 782 17.80 -25.06 14.43
CA VAL A 782 17.58 -25.39 15.85
C VAL A 782 16.94 -26.78 15.98
N GLU A 783 15.94 -27.11 15.16
CA GLU A 783 15.32 -28.45 15.15
C GLU A 783 16.32 -29.55 14.79
N GLN A 784 17.12 -29.35 13.73
CA GLN A 784 18.16 -30.31 13.34
C GLN A 784 19.24 -30.49 14.42
N ALA A 785 19.63 -29.39 15.08
CA ALA A 785 20.59 -29.39 16.18
C ALA A 785 20.06 -30.16 17.40
N GLN A 786 18.79 -29.93 17.77
CA GLN A 786 18.09 -30.67 18.83
C GLN A 786 17.96 -32.16 18.51
N ALA A 787 17.50 -32.52 17.31
CA ALA A 787 17.33 -33.90 16.88
C ALA A 787 18.66 -34.69 16.82
N ARG A 788 19.79 -34.01 16.58
CA ARG A 788 21.14 -34.60 16.56
C ARG A 788 21.89 -34.48 17.90
N GLY A 789 21.42 -33.63 18.82
CA GLY A 789 22.10 -33.35 20.09
C GLY A 789 23.45 -32.63 19.93
N VAL A 790 23.57 -31.71 18.96
CA VAL A 790 24.83 -31.01 18.63
C VAL A 790 24.66 -29.50 18.54
N GLY A 791 25.75 -28.76 18.78
CA GLY A 791 25.81 -27.30 18.59
C GLY A 791 25.19 -26.47 19.71
N PRO A 792 25.28 -25.13 19.59
CA PRO A 792 24.79 -24.19 20.59
C PRO A 792 23.27 -23.99 20.47
N ILE A 793 22.49 -25.05 20.74
CA ILE A 793 21.02 -25.04 20.70
C ILE A 793 20.45 -23.86 21.51
N ASP A 794 20.98 -23.64 22.72
CA ASP A 794 20.56 -22.56 23.62
C ASP A 794 20.75 -21.16 23.00
N GLN A 795 21.76 -20.97 22.14
CA GLN A 795 21.99 -19.70 21.43
C GLN A 795 20.92 -19.46 20.36
N GLY A 796 20.57 -20.50 19.58
CA GLY A 796 19.50 -20.41 18.59
C GLY A 796 18.13 -20.19 19.22
N VAL A 797 17.83 -20.89 20.31
CA VAL A 797 16.60 -20.68 21.09
C VAL A 797 16.55 -19.27 21.70
N ALA A 798 17.68 -18.74 22.18
CA ALA A 798 17.75 -17.36 22.67
C ALA A 798 17.53 -16.31 21.57
N ALA A 799 18.16 -16.48 20.40
CA ALA A 799 18.00 -15.58 19.25
C ALA A 799 16.56 -15.60 18.68
N LEU A 800 15.93 -16.77 18.57
CA LEU A 800 14.50 -16.88 18.25
C LEU A 800 13.63 -16.21 19.32
N GLY A 801 14.01 -16.30 20.60
CA GLY A 801 13.35 -15.60 21.70
C GLY A 801 13.45 -14.08 21.62
N GLN A 802 14.63 -13.54 21.27
CA GLN A 802 14.82 -12.11 20.97
C GLN A 802 13.97 -11.69 19.77
N ALA A 803 13.96 -12.50 18.70
CA ALA A 803 13.17 -12.22 17.50
C ALA A 803 11.66 -12.17 17.77
N LYS A 804 11.07 -13.10 18.56
CA LYS A 804 9.64 -13.02 18.92
C LYS A 804 9.34 -11.84 19.87
N ALA A 805 10.29 -11.46 20.73
CA ALA A 805 10.15 -10.27 21.56
C ALA A 805 10.16 -8.96 20.74
N PHE A 806 11.00 -8.88 19.70
CA PHE A 806 11.02 -7.78 18.73
C PHE A 806 9.74 -7.76 17.88
N ALA A 807 9.37 -8.89 17.25
CA ALA A 807 8.18 -8.99 16.40
C ALA A 807 6.91 -8.54 17.14
N ALA A 808 6.71 -8.99 18.38
CA ALA A 808 5.58 -8.58 19.22
C ALA A 808 5.56 -7.08 19.59
N GLN A 809 6.69 -6.38 19.53
CA GLN A 809 6.76 -4.92 19.71
C GLN A 809 6.34 -4.16 18.44
N VAL A 810 6.84 -4.58 17.29
CA VAL A 810 6.62 -3.89 16.00
C VAL A 810 5.30 -4.26 15.31
N ALA A 811 4.67 -5.37 15.72
CA ALA A 811 3.44 -5.83 15.10
C ALA A 811 2.30 -4.78 15.14
N SER A 812 1.48 -4.83 14.10
CA SER A 812 0.12 -4.28 14.04
C SER A 812 -0.73 -4.84 15.19
N PRO A 813 -1.87 -4.21 15.58
CA PRO A 813 -2.70 -4.65 16.69
C PRO A 813 -3.28 -6.06 16.47
N ALA A 814 -2.52 -7.07 16.90
CA ALA A 814 -2.55 -8.40 16.30
C ALA A 814 -3.90 -9.12 16.37
N ASN A 815 -4.67 -8.84 17.43
CA ASN A 815 -6.05 -9.25 17.56
C ASN A 815 -6.97 -8.00 17.53
N SER A 816 -7.57 -7.70 16.38
CA SER A 816 -8.57 -6.63 16.25
C SER A 816 -9.99 -7.17 16.29
N TYR A 817 -10.72 -6.76 17.32
CA TYR A 817 -12.10 -7.14 17.59
C TYR A 817 -13.06 -6.13 16.95
N ALA A 818 -14.03 -6.62 16.18
CA ALA A 818 -15.14 -5.80 15.70
C ALA A 818 -16.12 -5.50 16.85
N ILE A 819 -16.96 -4.47 16.72
CA ILE A 819 -17.89 -4.07 17.78
C ILE A 819 -18.82 -5.23 18.22
N ARG A 820 -19.15 -6.16 17.31
CA ARG A 820 -19.93 -7.38 17.61
C ARG A 820 -19.21 -8.46 18.43
N ASP A 821 -17.88 -8.43 18.48
CA ASP A 821 -17.06 -9.35 19.30
C ASP A 821 -16.93 -8.86 20.75
N LEU A 822 -17.28 -7.59 21.01
CA LEU A 822 -17.22 -6.95 22.33
C LEU A 822 -18.44 -7.32 23.18
N GLN A 823 -18.23 -7.46 24.48
CA GLN A 823 -19.29 -7.70 25.46
C GLN A 823 -19.55 -6.43 26.28
N PHE A 824 -20.69 -5.78 26.06
CA PHE A 824 -21.11 -4.56 26.75
C PHE A 824 -22.64 -4.47 26.85
N GLU A 825 -23.13 -3.61 27.74
CA GLU A 825 -24.54 -3.23 27.81
C GLU A 825 -24.66 -1.75 27.42
N LEU A 826 -25.45 -1.40 26.40
CA LEU A 826 -25.67 0.00 26.03
C LEU A 826 -26.23 0.81 27.21
N LYS A 827 -25.65 2.00 27.43
CA LYS A 827 -26.06 2.98 28.44
C LYS A 827 -26.60 4.25 27.77
N GLU A 828 -27.16 5.16 28.56
CA GLU A 828 -27.73 6.40 28.03
C GLU A 828 -26.70 7.19 27.19
N GLY A 829 -27.13 7.72 26.04
CA GLY A 829 -26.28 8.42 25.08
C GLY A 829 -25.46 7.52 24.14
N TRP A 830 -25.30 6.22 24.43
CA TRP A 830 -24.58 5.27 23.57
C TRP A 830 -25.49 4.56 22.56
N THR A 831 -24.99 4.37 21.35
CA THR A 831 -25.60 3.60 20.26
C THR A 831 -24.56 2.72 19.57
N ALA A 832 -24.97 1.63 18.93
CA ALA A 832 -24.07 0.77 18.16
C ALA A 832 -24.77 0.16 16.95
N GLY A 833 -24.05 0.06 15.83
CA GLY A 833 -24.40 -0.75 14.67
C GLY A 833 -23.53 -2.01 14.68
N LEU A 834 -24.13 -3.17 15.00
CA LEU A 834 -23.39 -4.43 15.16
C LEU A 834 -23.10 -5.12 13.82
N GLU A 835 -23.89 -4.83 12.78
CA GLU A 835 -23.68 -5.32 11.42
C GLU A 835 -22.69 -4.40 10.67
N GLU A 836 -22.86 -3.09 10.84
CA GLU A 836 -22.04 -2.03 10.23
C GLU A 836 -20.75 -1.74 10.99
N GLY A 837 -20.55 -2.37 12.16
CA GLY A 837 -19.30 -2.37 12.93
C GLY A 837 -18.91 -1.03 13.55
N TRP A 838 -19.84 -0.32 14.21
CA TRP A 838 -19.54 0.94 14.91
C TRP A 838 -20.21 1.05 16.29
N LEU A 839 -19.55 1.79 17.19
CA LEU A 839 -19.98 2.17 18.53
C LEU A 839 -19.87 3.69 18.67
N HIS A 840 -20.95 4.36 19.09
CA HIS A 840 -21.10 5.81 19.02
C HIS A 840 -21.65 6.40 20.33
N HIS A 841 -21.19 7.61 20.66
CA HIS A 841 -21.82 8.49 21.64
C HIS A 841 -21.77 9.93 21.13
N GLN A 842 -22.87 10.69 21.23
CA GLN A 842 -22.97 12.03 20.61
C GLN A 842 -22.26 13.16 21.36
N GLY A 843 -21.93 12.97 22.64
CA GLY A 843 -21.38 13.99 23.54
C GLY A 843 -22.47 14.66 24.39
N GLY A 844 -22.13 15.78 25.02
CA GLY A 844 -23.03 16.62 25.84
C GLY A 844 -23.34 16.08 27.23
N VAL A 845 -23.24 14.76 27.42
CA VAL A 845 -23.44 14.06 28.70
C VAL A 845 -22.26 13.11 28.91
N ALA A 846 -21.74 13.02 30.13
CA ALA A 846 -20.75 12.00 30.48
C ALA A 846 -21.46 10.67 30.82
N SER A 847 -21.09 9.60 30.13
CA SER A 847 -21.72 8.28 30.21
C SER A 847 -20.64 7.19 30.11
N ASP A 848 -20.55 6.36 31.14
CA ASP A 848 -19.57 5.27 31.26
C ASP A 848 -20.10 3.98 30.62
N LEU A 849 -19.32 3.37 29.74
CA LEU A 849 -19.59 2.10 29.08
C LEU A 849 -18.49 1.08 29.43
N PRO A 850 -18.76 0.10 30.32
CA PRO A 850 -17.85 -1.01 30.56
C PRO A 850 -17.83 -1.94 29.33
N ILE A 851 -16.63 -2.26 28.85
CA ILE A 851 -16.42 -3.15 27.70
C ILE A 851 -15.52 -4.31 28.14
N ARG A 852 -15.98 -5.54 27.90
CA ARG A 852 -15.22 -6.78 28.07
C ARG A 852 -14.92 -7.41 26.72
N ILE A 853 -13.69 -7.86 26.53
CA ILE A 853 -13.22 -8.64 25.38
C ILE A 853 -12.94 -10.07 25.85
N LYS A 854 -13.35 -11.06 25.06
CA LYS A 854 -12.83 -12.43 25.17
C LYS A 854 -11.61 -12.55 24.26
N THR A 855 -10.51 -13.07 24.77
CA THR A 855 -9.24 -13.13 24.05
C THR A 855 -8.49 -14.42 24.33
N ASP A 856 -7.77 -14.88 23.32
CA ASP A 856 -6.83 -16.00 23.34
C ASP A 856 -5.40 -15.56 23.70
N LEU A 857 -5.17 -14.26 23.90
CA LEU A 857 -3.89 -13.75 24.40
C LEU A 857 -3.54 -14.33 25.78
N PRO A 858 -2.25 -14.57 26.07
CA PRO A 858 -1.81 -15.01 27.38
C PRO A 858 -1.99 -13.91 28.44
N ASP A 859 -2.24 -14.32 29.68
CA ASP A 859 -2.35 -13.44 30.85
C ASP A 859 -1.17 -12.45 30.95
N GLY A 860 -1.48 -11.15 31.09
CA GLY A 860 -0.47 -10.09 31.19
C GLY A 860 -0.87 -8.73 30.58
N PRO A 861 0.06 -7.76 30.57
CA PRO A 861 -0.17 -6.43 30.01
C PRO A 861 -0.28 -6.46 28.48
N CYS A 862 -1.33 -5.81 27.97
CA CYS A 862 -1.50 -5.54 26.54
C CYS A 862 -1.73 -4.04 26.30
N GLN A 863 -1.19 -3.51 25.21
CA GLN A 863 -1.54 -2.20 24.69
C GLN A 863 -2.95 -2.29 24.08
N LEU A 864 -3.87 -1.47 24.59
CA LEU A 864 -5.17 -1.28 23.99
C LEU A 864 -5.03 -0.33 22.80
N VAL A 865 -5.64 -0.66 21.67
CA VAL A 865 -5.68 0.18 20.48
C VAL A 865 -7.15 0.37 20.08
N LEU A 866 -7.54 1.59 19.72
CA LEU A 866 -8.91 1.89 19.29
C LEU A 866 -8.89 2.47 17.88
N SER A 867 -9.67 1.91 16.96
CA SER A 867 -9.83 2.48 15.62
C SER A 867 -10.98 3.49 15.65
N ILE A 868 -10.65 4.78 15.63
CA ILE A 868 -11.54 5.93 15.88
C ILE A 868 -11.53 6.92 14.71
N TYR A 869 -12.58 7.73 14.54
CA TYR A 869 -12.64 8.74 13.47
C TYR A 869 -11.91 10.05 13.88
N ASP A 870 -10.79 10.42 13.24
CA ASP A 870 -9.91 11.52 13.67
C ASP A 870 -10.29 12.91 13.12
N ASP A 871 -11.56 13.09 12.73
CA ASP A 871 -12.05 14.29 12.07
C ASP A 871 -12.50 15.36 13.10
N GLN A 872 -12.02 16.59 12.92
CA GLN A 872 -12.42 17.75 13.73
C GLN A 872 -13.91 18.09 13.57
N GLU A 873 -14.56 17.71 12.46
CA GLU A 873 -15.97 18.03 12.19
C GLU A 873 -16.72 16.91 11.39
N TYR A 874 -16.71 15.67 11.89
CA TYR A 874 -17.48 14.59 11.24
C TYR A 874 -18.99 14.90 11.22
N ARG A 875 -19.52 15.16 10.01
CA ARG A 875 -20.95 15.46 9.76
C ARG A 875 -21.51 16.64 10.58
N GLY A 876 -20.73 17.71 10.74
CA GLY A 876 -21.20 18.94 11.41
C GLY A 876 -21.13 18.92 12.93
N ARG A 877 -20.31 18.03 13.53
CA ARG A 877 -20.02 17.98 14.98
C ARG A 877 -18.57 17.55 15.23
N PRO A 878 -17.93 17.99 16.33
CA PRO A 878 -16.60 17.55 16.68
C PRO A 878 -16.61 16.17 17.37
N TYR A 879 -15.58 15.36 17.11
CA TYR A 879 -15.50 13.98 17.59
C TYR A 879 -14.18 13.65 18.29
N SER A 880 -14.03 12.38 18.65
CA SER A 880 -12.83 11.77 19.23
C SER A 880 -12.27 12.49 20.45
N ARG A 881 -13.16 12.83 21.39
CA ARG A 881 -12.80 13.16 22.78
C ARG A 881 -13.59 12.29 23.75
N PHE A 882 -12.86 11.47 24.50
CA PHE A 882 -13.41 10.44 25.38
C PHE A 882 -12.40 10.10 26.46
N ARG A 883 -12.74 9.19 27.38
CA ARG A 883 -11.78 8.61 28.32
C ARG A 883 -11.69 7.11 28.14
N VAL A 884 -10.53 6.57 28.43
CA VAL A 884 -10.27 5.14 28.51
C VAL A 884 -9.63 4.85 29.86
N ASN A 885 -10.27 4.02 30.68
CA ASN A 885 -9.91 3.78 32.09
C ASN A 885 -9.73 5.08 32.92
N GLY A 886 -10.42 6.15 32.52
CA GLY A 886 -10.37 7.48 33.14
C GLY A 886 -9.36 8.46 32.52
N GLU A 887 -8.36 7.98 31.77
CA GLU A 887 -7.40 8.83 31.05
C GLU A 887 -8.06 9.50 29.85
N LEU A 888 -7.81 10.79 29.62
CA LEU A 888 -8.49 11.57 28.58
C LEU A 888 -7.79 11.38 27.23
N TYR A 889 -8.44 10.68 26.31
CA TYR A 889 -8.11 10.76 24.90
C TYR A 889 -8.69 12.05 24.29
N SER A 890 -7.93 12.70 23.42
CA SER A 890 -8.40 13.81 22.59
C SER A 890 -7.66 13.74 21.26
N SER A 891 -8.40 13.63 20.17
CA SER A 891 -7.85 13.73 18.82
C SER A 891 -7.04 15.03 18.68
N PRO A 892 -5.83 14.97 18.07
CA PRO A 892 -5.10 16.18 17.69
C PRO A 892 -5.82 16.93 16.56
N GLY A 893 -6.69 16.24 15.82
CA GLY A 893 -7.43 16.75 14.68
C GLY A 893 -6.56 16.83 13.43
N SER A 894 -6.17 15.69 12.88
CA SER A 894 -5.32 15.63 11.68
C SER A 894 -6.00 16.17 10.42
N SER A 895 -5.22 16.43 9.38
CA SER A 895 -5.71 16.69 8.01
C SER A 895 -6.35 15.44 7.38
N ALA A 896 -5.98 14.25 7.86
CA ALA A 896 -6.39 12.96 7.32
C ALA A 896 -7.83 12.58 7.74
N LYS A 897 -8.80 12.93 6.90
CA LYS A 897 -10.22 12.58 7.12
C LYS A 897 -10.47 11.08 7.03
N GLY A 898 -10.50 10.39 8.17
CA GLY A 898 -10.87 8.98 8.24
C GLY A 898 -10.69 8.34 9.62
N PRO A 899 -10.92 7.02 9.72
CA PRO A 899 -10.71 6.26 10.94
C PRO A 899 -9.26 5.77 11.08
N VAL A 900 -8.59 6.19 12.16
CA VAL A 900 -7.19 5.90 12.51
C VAL A 900 -7.09 5.00 13.74
N SER A 901 -6.02 4.23 13.87
CA SER A 901 -5.75 3.34 15.02
C SER A 901 -4.92 4.06 16.09
N VAL A 902 -5.46 4.26 17.30
CA VAL A 902 -4.78 5.03 18.38
C VAL A 902 -4.47 4.18 19.61
N GLN A 903 -3.27 4.36 20.17
CA GLN A 903 -2.86 3.72 21.42
C GLN A 903 -3.64 4.33 22.60
N ALA A 904 -4.48 3.53 23.25
CA ALA A 904 -5.51 3.94 24.21
C ALA A 904 -5.19 3.50 25.65
N GLY A 905 -3.90 3.52 26.02
CA GLY A 905 -3.41 3.05 27.32
C GLY A 905 -3.27 1.53 27.44
N THR A 906 -2.83 1.06 28.61
CA THR A 906 -2.55 -0.37 28.85
C THR A 906 -3.71 -1.05 29.59
N VAL A 907 -4.01 -2.28 29.21
CA VAL A 907 -5.01 -3.16 29.83
C VAL A 907 -4.35 -4.48 30.30
N GLN A 908 -5.06 -5.25 31.12
CA GLN A 908 -4.60 -6.57 31.57
C GLN A 908 -5.50 -7.65 30.97
N VAL A 909 -4.88 -8.62 30.30
CA VAL A 909 -5.51 -9.90 29.98
C VAL A 909 -5.39 -10.81 31.20
N LYS A 910 -6.50 -11.45 31.59
CA LYS A 910 -6.55 -12.44 32.66
C LYS A 910 -7.66 -13.46 32.42
N ASP A 911 -7.39 -14.75 32.66
CA ASP A 911 -8.35 -15.85 32.54
C ASP A 911 -9.08 -15.87 31.16
N GLY A 912 -8.37 -15.52 30.07
CA GLY A 912 -8.93 -15.46 28.71
C GLY A 912 -9.86 -14.26 28.43
N ALA A 913 -9.76 -13.19 29.23
CA ALA A 913 -10.55 -11.97 29.05
C ALA A 913 -9.76 -10.70 29.37
N CYS A 914 -10.24 -9.57 28.84
CA CYS A 914 -9.74 -8.23 29.10
C CYS A 914 -10.93 -7.30 29.35
N GLU A 915 -10.81 -6.32 30.24
CA GLU A 915 -11.86 -5.34 30.55
C GLU A 915 -11.30 -3.92 30.55
N PHE A 916 -12.07 -2.97 30.01
CA PHE A 916 -11.77 -1.54 30.09
C PHE A 916 -13.05 -0.69 30.18
N MET A 917 -12.92 0.52 30.71
CA MET A 917 -13.99 1.51 30.75
C MET A 917 -13.82 2.51 29.61
N LEU A 918 -14.86 2.72 28.82
CA LEU A 918 -14.94 3.79 27.82
C LEU A 918 -15.95 4.85 28.30
N SER A 919 -15.50 6.09 28.50
CA SER A 919 -16.38 7.19 28.96
C SER A 919 -16.51 8.28 27.91
N SER A 920 -17.73 8.75 27.65
CA SER A 920 -17.93 10.02 26.95
C SER A 920 -17.63 11.23 27.86
N VAL A 921 -17.35 12.38 27.26
CA VAL A 921 -17.14 13.65 28.00
C VAL A 921 -18.42 14.49 28.04
N ALA A 922 -18.60 15.27 29.11
CA ALA A 922 -19.68 16.26 29.26
C ALA A 922 -19.43 17.56 28.44
N GLU A 923 -18.84 17.42 27.26
CA GLU A 923 -18.64 18.47 26.25
C GLU A 923 -19.37 18.05 24.97
N GLU A 924 -19.68 18.96 24.05
CA GLU A 924 -20.33 18.63 22.76
C GLU A 924 -19.41 17.89 21.76
N ARG A 925 -18.50 17.05 22.27
CA ARG A 925 -17.60 16.19 21.48
C ARG A 925 -18.02 14.73 21.62
N GLY A 926 -18.19 14.06 20.48
CA GLY A 926 -18.62 12.67 20.44
C GLY A 926 -17.49 11.65 20.47
N VAL A 927 -17.89 10.38 20.44
CA VAL A 927 -17.03 9.19 20.39
C VAL A 927 -17.51 8.33 19.23
N ILE A 928 -16.63 7.90 18.31
CA ILE A 928 -16.94 6.87 17.31
C ILE A 928 -15.78 5.89 17.29
N ILE A 929 -16.07 4.61 17.50
CA ILE A 929 -15.10 3.49 17.45
C ILE A 929 -15.63 2.43 16.49
N TYR A 930 -14.75 1.87 15.66
CA TYR A 930 -15.08 0.81 14.70
C TYR A 930 -14.49 -0.55 15.08
N ARG A 931 -13.31 -0.55 15.72
CA ARG A 931 -12.61 -1.74 16.19
C ARG A 931 -11.83 -1.46 17.46
N VAL A 932 -11.54 -2.53 18.20
CA VAL A 932 -10.67 -2.52 19.38
C VAL A 932 -9.57 -3.55 19.17
N GLY A 933 -8.32 -3.10 19.08
CA GLY A 933 -7.13 -3.95 18.99
C GLY A 933 -6.53 -4.24 20.36
N LEU A 934 -6.01 -5.45 20.55
CA LEU A 934 -5.09 -5.78 21.63
C LEU A 934 -3.73 -6.16 21.02
N ARG A 935 -2.66 -5.46 21.42
CA ARG A 935 -1.27 -5.84 21.14
C ARG A 935 -0.57 -6.25 22.43
N ARG A 936 0.13 -7.37 22.42
CA ARG A 936 0.91 -7.84 23.57
C ARG A 936 2.04 -6.86 23.89
N MET A 937 2.30 -6.57 25.17
CA MET A 937 3.50 -5.80 25.55
C MET A 937 4.70 -6.73 25.65
N ALA A 938 5.83 -6.35 25.04
CA ALA A 938 7.10 -7.03 25.19
C ALA A 938 7.60 -6.95 26.66
N GLY A 939 8.16 -8.05 27.16
CA GLY A 939 8.56 -8.20 28.56
C GLY A 939 10.04 -7.93 28.81
N GLY A 940 10.47 -6.66 28.69
CA GLY A 940 11.86 -6.28 28.96
C GLY A 940 12.30 -5.03 28.19
N ALA A 941 13.60 -4.75 28.19
CA ALA A 941 14.19 -3.89 27.17
C ALA A 941 14.50 -4.77 25.94
N THR A 942 13.79 -4.52 24.84
CA THR A 942 14.04 -5.13 23.55
C THR A 942 15.22 -4.44 22.86
N GLU A 943 16.01 -5.23 22.13
CA GLU A 943 17.08 -4.72 21.28
C GLU A 943 16.52 -4.27 19.92
N GLY A 944 17.22 -3.38 19.22
CA GLY A 944 16.77 -2.87 17.93
C GLY A 944 16.77 -3.95 16.83
N LEU A 945 16.10 -3.66 15.71
CA LEU A 945 15.98 -4.55 14.54
C LEU A 945 17.34 -5.14 14.13
N CYS A 946 18.33 -4.29 13.85
CA CYS A 946 19.64 -4.71 13.36
C CYS A 946 20.40 -5.59 14.35
N ALA A 947 20.30 -5.30 15.66
CA ALA A 947 20.92 -6.12 16.71
C ALA A 947 20.23 -7.49 16.83
N THR A 948 18.90 -7.52 16.74
CA THR A 948 18.10 -8.75 16.75
C THR A 948 18.44 -9.64 15.54
N ARG A 949 18.52 -9.04 14.33
CA ARG A 949 18.95 -9.72 13.10
C ARG A 949 20.38 -10.25 13.21
N SER A 950 21.31 -9.46 13.75
CA SER A 950 22.71 -9.88 13.96
C SER A 950 22.82 -11.08 14.91
N ALA A 951 21.98 -11.14 15.96
CA ALA A 951 21.92 -12.27 16.88
C ALA A 951 21.35 -13.55 16.20
N VAL A 952 20.33 -13.40 15.36
CA VAL A 952 19.80 -14.50 14.50
C VAL A 952 20.89 -14.99 13.54
N ALA A 953 21.60 -14.09 12.87
CA ALA A 953 22.68 -14.41 11.95
C ALA A 953 23.86 -15.15 12.63
N GLU A 954 24.27 -14.73 13.83
CA GLU A 954 25.32 -15.41 14.61
C GLU A 954 24.88 -16.81 15.08
N ALA A 955 23.59 -17.00 15.37
CA ALA A 955 23.06 -18.31 15.68
C ALA A 955 23.02 -19.23 14.43
N ILE A 956 22.66 -18.70 13.25
CA ILE A 956 22.70 -19.45 11.98
C ILE A 956 24.13 -19.90 11.67
N GLU A 957 25.13 -19.00 11.75
CA GLU A 957 26.55 -19.34 11.54
C GLU A 957 27.01 -20.45 12.51
N ALA A 958 26.72 -20.30 13.81
CA ALA A 958 27.20 -21.20 14.84
C ALA A 958 26.53 -22.59 14.78
N LEU A 959 25.23 -22.67 14.45
CA LEU A 959 24.52 -23.93 14.26
C LEU A 959 24.93 -24.63 12.95
N THR A 960 25.09 -23.89 11.86
CA THR A 960 25.56 -24.44 10.57
C THR A 960 26.95 -25.05 10.71
N ALA A 961 27.88 -24.36 11.39
CA ALA A 961 29.20 -24.89 11.69
C ALA A 961 29.13 -26.16 12.56
N ALA A 962 28.29 -26.18 13.59
CA ALA A 962 28.19 -27.32 14.52
C ALA A 962 27.44 -28.55 13.94
N LEU A 963 26.51 -28.34 13.01
CA LEU A 963 25.87 -29.40 12.24
C LEU A 963 26.81 -30.05 11.21
N GLY A 964 27.97 -29.41 10.95
CA GLY A 964 28.96 -29.87 9.97
C GLY A 964 28.54 -29.52 8.55
N GLY A 965 28.51 -28.22 8.25
CA GLY A 965 28.17 -27.69 6.93
C GLY A 965 28.95 -28.36 5.78
N ASN A 966 28.24 -28.57 4.66
CA ASN A 966 28.79 -29.08 3.39
C ASN A 966 29.56 -28.00 2.64
#